data_AF-A0A951H5G0-F1
#
_entry.id   AF-A0A951H5G0-F1
#
_cell.length_a   1.000
_cell.length_b   1.000
_cell.length_c   1.000
_cell.angle_alpha   90.00
_cell.angle_beta   90.00
_cell.angle_gamma   90.00
#
_symmetry.space_group_name_H-M   'P 1'
#
loop_
_entity.id
_entity.type
_entity.pdbx_description
1 polymer ?
#
loop_
_entity_poly.entity_id
_entity_poly.type
_entity_poly.pdbx_seq_one_letter_code
_entity_poly.pdbx_strand_id
1 'polypeptide(L)'
;MKSCNQHLTLLASLFLLLLPIHLTHAQPVLSVKPAGHQGFDVWVGGKLVAPIRLSTNGIITASQVQSTAHSLRLSGLRCKDPQAATFAPDDFVSVTWPPPALPHPTSAKTTTLSNAPSEPQVRFKLSLRHFNAQHWQALLPGGKAPFHFLSCSMPTAQVWHQRGWLNATPNADPFPLLGDVHLQAPEISSLWNRNWSYICPLGAHPIPMIGVWDPAQRLYVGYDFQEARATDQSERYVSTAYCWQQGKDKSFITLAFPYGGLRYGELIYPKSGDVVASHFRLIIDTNLPDTEDPNERFQTRLFAHYQDALPRVPAMNDLSWLPGGVRLQDFVGPQSLDLYGPGMESTFYLPGTLIMRGWTGHREMPIDTAARRGDNAAIEQARTAIASLLHQYAKHVTVNGEECLFWEKPLEGAWRPEWGGAPVRTLHNTDAWYAARVLVELYRYDRAHGHDNPEYLQAIDGIFNWAKHFVWTRNEFPDVPSSPFAIGGTLSIAFLLDYYFTFKDDAQRGTNAQLALKLADHITWRYLPVWAMDSDRADGLLDSSFLLEPNSGRDWAGLACANEMFWVIDTLTQVYVHTGDARMRYYLRGILQRWPALYRPEYEDKITEYGPGSMTEGLGLFDGAGPGRGGRYNYGNADSLPLNEPVGNSKLRIVAGANAAIAFCKDGTHSDLADYQTDGKGACSFRIVSTLKDEFDVSFSYPYVDISQLPVYLQRNGQLQALTAAAVRHPPQALSSLYLSRLRNGDTIFIGAANLARHPINITIPLTYKDNDDVSKYSGVSSDFDIIPLSSTSSRKLSQDWNDLASFAGLAQGLHWTYGVPYFQKSYTGGITTKISGARAIFLFYAPKSIDVVGAPPHLVLDNGQTIRLSGQAAPAWRGWPPSFQRVVLMDYALIPSGHTVQQVVATAGNQLMGVTAFRGRMTDLQTTLHAMGAAATIYQQERNNLRLLVTFKSSLPSLAPGPIAILPGVMAGSASNFMALTGLRAKSIPITAPQLIDPQQFNAQRFPVAFYLGGERYIKTVLETGDAQAAIIRYLAEGGTLIVLGSQPYPLFYGDRINGQTGPPDPLFAKIGLPLSMAFETAPTTLHMLRAPDQQIMQAVPESFPFPSGDPRLRATTRALVDPANRYTPLISVQDAHGKDYGDAAFYIEFGTGPAKGGKLLYIWPTLLDSPQGNKIMGDAVAWALKHAAH
;
A
#
# COMPACT_ATOMS: atom_id res chain seq x y z
N MET A 1 -36.72 64.43 -0.62
CA MET A 1 -36.74 65.82 -1.15
C MET A 1 -35.30 66.29 -1.39
N LYS A 2 -35.08 67.51 -1.92
CA LYS A 2 -33.80 67.94 -2.52
C LYS A 2 -32.73 68.37 -1.49
N SER A 3 -31.44 68.16 -1.82
CA SER A 3 -30.25 69.06 -1.66
C SER A 3 -29.98 69.80 -0.31
N CYS A 4 -28.74 70.09 0.14
CA CYS A 4 -27.41 69.87 -0.42
C CYS A 4 -26.29 69.97 0.65
N ASN A 5 -25.07 69.58 0.24
CA ASN A 5 -23.72 70.03 0.64
C ASN A 5 -23.59 71.53 1.07
N GLN A 6 -22.55 72.04 1.77
CA GLN A 6 -21.18 71.53 2.08
C GLN A 6 -20.42 72.43 3.11
N HIS A 7 -19.31 71.91 3.70
CA HIS A 7 -18.12 72.67 4.22
C HIS A 7 -18.34 73.63 5.45
N LEU A 8 -17.41 74.00 6.36
CA LEU A 8 -16.01 73.67 6.76
C LEU A 8 -15.84 74.16 8.26
N THR A 9 -14.80 73.97 9.10
CA THR A 9 -13.41 73.46 9.01
C THR A 9 -12.90 72.82 10.34
N LEU A 10 -11.65 72.34 10.30
CA LEU A 10 -10.75 71.68 11.27
C LEU A 10 -10.47 72.26 12.71
N LEU A 11 -10.00 71.32 13.57
CA LEU A 11 -8.85 71.35 14.52
C LEU A 11 -9.02 71.44 16.07
N ALA A 12 -8.89 70.25 16.69
CA ALA A 12 -8.07 69.87 17.85
C ALA A 12 -8.07 70.68 19.18
N SER A 13 -8.44 70.01 20.29
CA SER A 13 -7.45 69.40 21.22
C SER A 13 -8.08 68.82 22.52
N LEU A 14 -8.59 67.58 22.50
CA LEU A 14 -8.60 66.70 23.69
C LEU A 14 -8.91 65.24 23.31
N PHE A 15 -7.97 64.33 23.54
CA PHE A 15 -8.18 62.87 23.54
C PHE A 15 -7.10 62.25 24.43
N LEU A 16 -7.48 61.38 25.37
CA LEU A 16 -6.58 60.76 26.34
C LEU A 16 -6.81 59.25 26.33
N LEU A 17 -5.74 58.47 26.21
CA LEU A 17 -5.82 57.08 25.76
C LEU A 17 -6.30 56.12 26.87
N LEU A 18 -7.28 55.28 26.53
CA LEU A 18 -7.44 53.96 27.11
C LEU A 18 -6.79 52.95 26.16
N LEU A 19 -5.60 52.49 26.51
CA LEU A 19 -4.83 51.49 25.75
C LEU A 19 -5.16 50.09 26.30
N PRO A 20 -5.63 49.12 25.48
CA PRO A 20 -5.71 47.74 25.92
C PRO A 20 -4.29 47.19 26.11
N ILE A 21 -4.00 46.67 27.30
CA ILE A 21 -2.73 46.00 27.59
C ILE A 21 -2.76 44.63 26.91
N HIS A 22 -2.33 44.58 25.65
CA HIS A 22 -1.99 43.32 24.99
C HIS A 22 -0.75 42.72 25.67
N LEU A 23 -0.99 41.85 26.66
CA LEU A 23 0.02 40.94 27.19
C LEU A 23 0.42 39.94 26.11
N THR A 24 1.35 40.36 25.25
CA THR A 24 2.07 39.50 24.31
C THR A 24 2.77 38.42 25.11
N HIS A 25 2.16 37.24 25.19
CA HIS A 25 2.79 36.06 25.77
C HIS A 25 4.00 35.73 24.91
N ALA A 26 5.20 35.99 25.43
CA ALA A 26 6.43 35.56 24.80
C ALA A 26 6.38 34.03 24.64
N GLN A 27 6.70 33.51 23.45
CA GLN A 27 6.70 32.07 23.23
C GLN A 27 7.67 31.38 24.22
N PRO A 28 7.29 30.22 24.77
CA PRO A 28 8.08 29.56 25.81
C PRO A 28 9.44 29.16 25.23
N VAL A 29 10.51 29.76 25.77
CA VAL A 29 11.87 29.60 25.25
C VAL A 29 12.29 28.12 25.31
N LEU A 30 12.63 27.57 24.15
CA LEU A 30 13.27 26.26 24.02
C LEU A 30 14.75 26.38 24.39
N SER A 31 15.24 25.44 25.20
CA SER A 31 16.67 25.31 25.47
C SER A 31 17.10 23.85 25.55
N VAL A 32 18.28 23.55 25.02
CA VAL A 32 18.90 22.22 25.08
C VAL A 32 20.10 22.29 26.03
N LYS A 33 20.24 21.29 26.91
CA LYS A 33 21.30 21.23 27.93
C LYS A 33 21.95 19.85 27.97
N PRO A 34 23.26 19.71 28.17
CA PRO A 34 23.90 18.40 28.30
C PRO A 34 23.44 17.67 29.57
N ALA A 35 23.02 16.42 29.43
CA ALA A 35 22.70 15.51 30.54
C ALA A 35 24.00 14.84 31.02
N GLY A 36 24.96 15.67 31.45
CA GLY A 36 26.34 15.28 31.67
C GLY A 36 26.94 14.61 30.42
N HIS A 37 27.51 13.41 30.61
CA HIS A 37 28.12 12.61 29.55
C HIS A 37 27.15 11.59 28.90
N GLN A 38 25.87 11.56 29.30
CA GLN A 38 24.92 10.51 28.93
C GLN A 38 23.94 10.91 27.81
N GLY A 39 23.89 12.19 27.40
CA GLY A 39 22.94 12.68 26.41
C GLY A 39 22.62 14.16 26.60
N PHE A 40 21.38 14.55 26.34
CA PHE A 40 20.91 15.93 26.49
C PHE A 40 19.44 16.00 26.87
N ASP A 41 19.06 17.09 27.53
CA ASP A 41 17.69 17.39 27.95
C ASP A 41 17.18 18.61 27.19
N VAL A 42 15.97 18.52 26.63
CA VAL A 42 15.27 19.66 26.03
C VAL A 42 14.20 20.17 26.99
N TRP A 43 14.22 21.48 27.19
CA TRP A 43 13.36 22.21 28.10
C TRP A 43 12.57 23.28 27.35
N VAL A 44 11.27 23.38 27.60
CA VAL A 44 10.38 24.40 27.02
C VAL A 44 9.68 25.10 28.18
N GLY A 45 9.82 26.44 28.26
CA GLY A 45 9.22 27.23 29.34
C GLY A 45 9.68 26.85 30.76
N GLY A 46 10.82 26.17 30.89
CA GLY A 46 11.33 25.65 32.16
C GLY A 46 10.83 24.25 32.57
N LYS A 47 9.90 23.64 31.82
CA LYS A 47 9.51 22.22 31.97
C LYS A 47 10.46 21.34 31.15
N LEU A 48 10.94 20.23 31.71
CA LEU A 48 11.63 19.17 30.95
C LEU A 48 10.59 18.48 30.06
N VAL A 49 10.84 18.42 28.75
CA VAL A 49 9.91 17.85 27.77
C VAL A 49 10.47 16.65 27.01
N ALA A 50 11.79 16.61 26.75
CA ALA A 50 12.43 15.48 26.08
C ALA A 50 13.80 15.14 26.71
N PRO A 51 13.89 14.10 27.56
CA PRO A 51 15.16 13.60 28.08
C PRO A 51 15.75 12.57 27.11
N ILE A 52 16.71 13.01 26.29
CA ILE A 52 17.35 12.17 25.25
C ILE A 52 18.68 11.61 25.78
N ARG A 53 18.90 10.31 25.62
CA ARG A 53 20.08 9.60 26.12
C ARG A 53 20.79 8.85 25.00
N LEU A 54 22.12 8.82 25.04
CA LEU A 54 22.96 8.16 24.02
C LEU A 54 22.64 6.67 23.89
N SER A 55 22.25 6.02 24.99
CA SER A 55 21.59 4.71 25.06
C SER A 55 20.95 4.56 26.45
N THR A 56 20.14 3.52 26.70
CA THR A 56 19.57 3.26 28.03
C THR A 56 20.65 2.96 29.07
N ASN A 57 20.30 3.10 30.35
CA ASN A 57 21.11 2.73 31.52
C ASN A 57 22.54 3.32 31.58
N GLY A 58 22.85 4.33 30.75
CA GLY A 58 24.19 4.87 30.57
C GLY A 58 25.16 3.93 29.85
N ILE A 59 24.64 3.00 29.01
CA ILE A 59 25.43 2.01 28.27
C ILE A 59 26.37 2.69 27.26
N ILE A 60 25.92 3.73 26.57
CA ILE A 60 26.76 4.59 25.72
C ILE A 60 26.93 5.95 26.42
N THR A 61 28.16 6.45 26.44
CA THR A 61 28.52 7.78 26.98
C THR A 61 29.46 8.50 26.02
N ALA A 62 29.52 9.83 26.08
CA ALA A 62 30.51 10.63 25.34
C ALA A 62 31.63 11.07 26.26
N SER A 63 32.89 10.91 25.85
CA SER A 63 34.04 11.40 26.65
C SER A 63 34.34 12.89 26.45
N GLN A 64 33.70 13.53 25.48
CA GLN A 64 33.78 14.97 25.22
C GLN A 64 32.38 15.57 25.06
N VAL A 65 32.18 16.76 25.65
CA VAL A 65 30.93 17.53 25.57
C VAL A 65 31.30 18.96 25.20
N GLN A 66 30.81 19.44 24.05
CA GLN A 66 31.04 20.80 23.55
C GLN A 66 29.69 21.49 23.40
N SER A 67 29.43 22.55 24.16
CA SER A 67 28.16 23.30 24.11
C SER A 67 28.40 24.77 23.77
N THR A 68 27.51 25.32 22.95
CA THR A 68 27.34 26.76 22.72
C THR A 68 25.92 27.18 23.11
N ALA A 69 25.50 28.40 22.77
CA ALA A 69 24.11 28.86 22.96
C ALA A 69 23.10 28.16 22.02
N HIS A 70 23.56 27.62 20.88
CA HIS A 70 22.72 27.12 19.77
C HIS A 70 23.16 25.74 19.23
N SER A 71 24.15 25.12 19.85
CA SER A 71 24.65 23.80 19.48
C SER A 71 25.20 23.02 20.67
N LEU A 72 25.09 21.70 20.61
CA LEU A 72 25.68 20.76 21.54
C LEU A 72 26.23 19.57 20.75
N ARG A 73 27.49 19.19 21.01
CA ARG A 73 28.16 18.02 20.41
C ARG A 73 28.72 17.11 21.50
N LEU A 74 28.38 15.83 21.38
CA LEU A 74 28.80 14.72 22.20
C LEU A 74 29.72 13.84 21.34
N SER A 75 31.01 13.77 21.66
CA SER A 75 32.02 13.10 20.84
C SER A 75 32.96 12.19 21.64
N GLY A 76 33.69 11.33 20.93
CA GLY A 76 34.51 10.29 21.56
C GLY A 76 33.63 9.32 22.34
N LEU A 77 32.69 8.69 21.64
CA LEU A 77 31.69 7.78 22.22
C LEU A 77 32.37 6.53 22.82
N ARG A 78 31.82 6.01 23.92
CA ARG A 78 32.32 4.84 24.64
C ARG A 78 31.15 3.97 25.12
N CYS A 79 31.29 2.66 24.98
CA CYS A 79 30.45 1.71 25.67
C CYS A 79 30.91 1.53 27.12
N LYS A 80 29.98 1.22 28.03
CA LYS A 80 30.24 0.90 29.44
C LYS A 80 31.11 -0.35 29.61
N ASP A 81 30.96 -1.34 28.73
CA ASP A 81 31.93 -2.42 28.53
C ASP A 81 32.54 -2.27 27.11
N PRO A 82 33.84 -1.98 26.97
CA PRO A 82 34.49 -1.91 25.66
C PRO A 82 34.56 -3.28 24.95
N GLN A 83 34.38 -4.40 25.65
CA GLN A 83 34.27 -5.72 25.02
C GLN A 83 32.90 -5.92 24.34
N ALA A 84 31.86 -5.18 24.77
CA ALA A 84 30.55 -5.16 24.11
C ALA A 84 30.55 -4.34 22.82
N ALA A 85 31.12 -3.12 22.84
CA ALA A 85 31.23 -2.26 21.67
C ALA A 85 32.36 -1.23 21.77
N THR A 86 33.00 -0.91 20.65
CA THR A 86 33.88 0.28 20.52
C THR A 86 33.56 1.09 19.28
N PHE A 87 33.76 2.41 19.40
CA PHE A 87 33.38 3.43 18.41
C PHE A 87 34.63 4.08 17.79
N ALA A 88 34.47 4.77 16.66
CA ALA A 88 35.54 5.55 16.06
C ALA A 88 35.73 6.91 16.77
N PRO A 89 36.96 7.49 16.81
CA PRO A 89 37.21 8.78 17.45
C PRO A 89 36.41 9.96 16.87
N ASP A 90 36.02 9.87 15.60
CA ASP A 90 35.22 10.87 14.90
C ASP A 90 33.70 10.65 15.00
N ASP A 91 33.26 9.59 15.70
CA ASP A 91 31.84 9.34 15.98
C ASP A 91 31.27 10.37 16.96
N PHE A 92 29.99 10.71 16.76
CA PHE A 92 29.32 11.78 17.47
C PHE A 92 27.80 11.66 17.48
N VAL A 93 27.22 12.38 18.44
CA VAL A 93 25.86 12.91 18.38
C VAL A 93 25.98 14.43 18.50
N SER A 94 25.27 15.18 17.67
CA SER A 94 25.18 16.64 17.80
C SER A 94 23.77 17.14 17.53
N VAL A 95 23.35 18.13 18.29
CA VAL A 95 22.07 18.83 18.11
C VAL A 95 22.31 20.32 17.96
N THR A 96 21.63 20.94 16.99
CA THR A 96 21.69 22.37 16.67
C THR A 96 20.30 22.94 16.60
N TRP A 97 20.03 24.04 17.30
CA TRP A 97 18.72 24.68 17.39
C TRP A 97 18.85 26.18 17.10
N PRO A 98 17.88 26.81 16.42
CA PRO A 98 17.97 28.22 16.07
C PRO A 98 17.96 29.14 17.31
N PRO A 99 18.45 30.38 17.18
CA PRO A 99 18.21 31.40 18.19
C PRO A 99 16.72 31.74 18.32
N PRO A 100 16.27 32.28 19.47
CA PRO A 100 14.90 32.75 19.62
C PRO A 100 14.57 33.79 18.54
N ALA A 101 13.62 33.47 17.67
CA ALA A 101 13.16 34.40 16.65
C ALA A 101 12.43 35.58 17.30
N LEU A 102 12.67 36.79 16.80
CA LEU A 102 11.75 37.89 17.03
C LEU A 102 10.39 37.53 16.40
N PRO A 103 9.25 37.92 17.00
CA PRO A 103 7.93 37.48 16.56
C PRO A 103 7.64 37.96 15.13
N HIS A 104 7.64 37.02 14.18
CA HIS A 104 7.14 37.28 12.84
C HIS A 104 5.62 37.53 12.89
N PRO A 105 5.10 38.58 12.21
CA PRO A 105 3.68 38.89 12.24
C PRO A 105 2.86 37.80 11.54
N THR A 106 1.71 37.46 12.14
CA THR A 106 0.78 36.45 11.64
C THR A 106 0.01 36.95 10.41
N SER A 107 0.56 36.75 9.21
CA SER A 107 -0.16 36.95 7.94
C SER A 107 0.33 35.98 6.87
N ALA A 108 -0.60 35.34 6.17
CA ALA A 108 -0.27 34.39 5.10
C ALA A 108 0.24 35.08 3.82
N LYS A 109 0.94 34.30 2.98
CA LYS A 109 1.39 34.62 1.60
C LYS A 109 2.51 35.66 1.46
N THR A 110 3.76 35.21 1.52
CA THR A 110 4.74 35.54 0.46
C THR A 110 5.87 34.51 0.41
N THR A 111 6.39 34.23 -0.79
CA THR A 111 7.41 33.20 -1.05
C THR A 111 8.78 33.81 -1.32
N THR A 112 9.72 33.70 -0.37
CA THR A 112 11.17 33.82 -0.57
C THR A 112 11.90 33.03 0.52
N LEU A 113 13.09 32.48 0.22
CA LEU A 113 13.78 31.57 1.13
C LEU A 113 14.43 32.30 2.32
N SER A 114 13.78 32.23 3.49
CA SER A 114 14.41 32.55 4.79
C SER A 114 13.99 31.61 5.94
N ASN A 115 13.04 30.70 5.71
CA ASN A 115 12.44 29.85 6.74
C ASN A 115 13.29 28.60 7.03
N ALA A 116 14.41 28.78 7.75
CA ALA A 116 15.05 27.66 8.43
C ALA A 116 14.06 27.06 9.46
N PRO A 117 13.86 25.72 9.52
CA PRO A 117 12.91 25.13 10.46
C PRO A 117 13.26 25.46 11.90
N SER A 118 12.25 25.79 12.70
CA SER A 118 12.36 26.24 14.10
C SER A 118 12.90 25.18 15.07
N GLU A 119 12.89 23.91 14.65
CA GLU A 119 13.11 22.77 15.53
C GLU A 119 14.58 22.32 15.53
N PRO A 120 15.09 21.79 16.66
CA PRO A 120 16.43 21.26 16.73
C PRO A 120 16.68 20.17 15.68
N GLN A 121 17.72 20.34 14.86
CA GLN A 121 18.23 19.25 14.02
C GLN A 121 19.23 18.44 14.84
N VAL A 122 19.05 17.12 14.85
CA VAL A 122 19.98 16.14 15.44
C VAL A 122 20.71 15.46 14.28
N ARG A 123 22.03 15.30 14.40
CA ARG A 123 22.88 14.56 13.47
C ARG A 123 23.76 13.58 14.25
N PHE A 124 23.96 12.38 13.71
CA PHE A 124 24.78 11.36 14.37
C PHE A 124 25.62 10.55 13.40
N LYS A 125 26.71 9.99 13.92
CA LYS A 125 27.53 8.96 13.27
C LYS A 125 28.05 8.01 14.36
N LEU A 126 27.81 6.71 14.19
CA LEU A 126 28.34 5.64 15.03
C LEU A 126 28.99 4.58 14.11
N SER A 127 30.25 4.25 14.35
CA SER A 127 31.07 3.34 13.55
C SER A 127 31.62 2.24 14.47
N LEU A 128 31.01 1.06 14.43
CA LEU A 128 31.26 -0.04 15.36
C LEU A 128 32.56 -0.77 15.01
N ARG A 129 33.69 -0.24 15.46
CA ARG A 129 35.03 -0.84 15.27
C ARG A 129 35.13 -2.27 15.82
N HIS A 130 34.39 -2.54 16.90
CA HIS A 130 34.18 -3.86 17.48
C HIS A 130 32.77 -3.94 18.04
N PHE A 131 32.11 -5.10 17.90
CA PHE A 131 30.85 -5.42 18.57
C PHE A 131 30.83 -6.88 19.03
N ASN A 132 30.23 -7.15 20.19
CA ASN A 132 29.96 -8.50 20.70
C ASN A 132 28.57 -8.58 21.34
N ALA A 133 27.70 -9.42 20.75
CA ALA A 133 26.30 -9.59 21.17
C ALA A 133 26.13 -10.13 22.60
N GLN A 134 27.00 -11.04 23.06
CA GLN A 134 26.91 -11.61 24.41
C GLN A 134 27.26 -10.58 25.49
N HIS A 135 28.33 -9.82 25.26
CA HIS A 135 28.71 -8.71 26.14
C HIS A 135 27.69 -7.57 26.11
N TRP A 136 27.11 -7.26 24.94
CA TRP A 136 26.00 -6.31 24.85
C TRP A 136 24.79 -6.76 25.68
N GLN A 137 24.38 -8.03 25.58
CA GLN A 137 23.30 -8.59 26.41
C GLN A 137 23.62 -8.58 27.91
N ALA A 138 24.89 -8.78 28.30
CA ALA A 138 25.30 -8.70 29.70
C ALA A 138 25.16 -7.29 30.32
N LEU A 139 25.07 -6.23 29.51
CA LEU A 139 24.80 -4.86 29.98
C LEU A 139 23.30 -4.58 30.24
N LEU A 140 22.40 -5.49 29.87
CA LEU A 140 20.95 -5.25 29.74
C LEU A 140 20.11 -6.08 30.73
N PRO A 141 19.94 -5.63 31.98
CA PRO A 141 19.00 -6.25 32.91
C PRO A 141 17.57 -6.12 32.36
N GLY A 142 16.82 -7.23 32.31
CA GLY A 142 15.47 -7.29 31.73
C GLY A 142 15.33 -8.14 30.46
N GLY A 143 16.42 -8.77 29.99
CA GLY A 143 16.39 -9.72 28.87
C GLY A 143 17.03 -9.17 27.59
N LYS A 144 16.85 -9.90 26.48
CA LYS A 144 17.40 -9.54 25.16
C LYS A 144 16.89 -8.17 24.71
N ALA A 145 17.74 -7.36 24.09
CA ALA A 145 17.40 -6.09 23.45
C ALA A 145 18.44 -5.73 22.37
N PRO A 146 18.07 -4.94 21.34
CA PRO A 146 18.95 -4.60 20.23
C PRO A 146 20.11 -3.69 20.64
N PHE A 147 21.08 -3.54 19.75
CA PHE A 147 21.94 -2.36 19.78
C PHE A 147 21.09 -1.12 19.49
N HIS A 148 21.02 -0.21 20.45
CA HIS A 148 20.12 0.93 20.43
C HIS A 148 20.76 2.19 21.00
N PHE A 149 20.39 3.33 20.42
CA PHE A 149 20.97 4.64 20.70
C PHE A 149 19.92 5.75 20.53
N LEU A 150 20.19 6.93 21.08
CA LEU A 150 19.27 8.09 21.08
C LEU A 150 17.86 7.72 21.60
N SER A 151 17.80 7.25 22.84
CA SER A 151 16.56 6.88 23.51
C SER A 151 15.90 8.11 24.15
N CYS A 152 14.59 8.30 23.95
CA CYS A 152 13.79 9.36 24.59
C CYS A 152 12.68 8.73 25.43
N SER A 153 12.65 9.02 26.73
CA SER A 153 11.69 8.45 27.69
C SER A 153 10.58 9.44 28.04
N MET A 154 9.34 8.97 28.03
CA MET A 154 8.14 9.69 28.48
C MET A 154 7.25 8.73 29.28
N PRO A 155 7.52 8.51 30.59
CA PRO A 155 6.83 7.48 31.38
C PRO A 155 5.30 7.60 31.48
N THR A 156 4.74 8.77 31.15
CA THR A 156 3.28 9.04 31.12
C THR A 156 2.66 8.97 29.72
N ALA A 157 3.45 8.75 28.67
CA ALA A 157 2.94 8.61 27.30
C ALA A 157 1.83 7.56 27.25
N GLN A 158 0.74 7.89 26.56
CA GLN A 158 -0.38 6.99 26.31
C GLN A 158 -0.22 6.29 24.96
N VAL A 159 0.39 6.96 23.98
CA VAL A 159 0.58 6.48 22.61
C VAL A 159 2.06 6.53 22.23
N TRP A 160 2.55 5.51 21.52
CA TRP A 160 3.76 5.64 20.72
C TRP A 160 3.42 5.64 19.23
N HIS A 161 4.12 6.49 18.49
CA HIS A 161 3.92 6.73 17.07
C HIS A 161 5.10 6.13 16.31
N GLN A 162 4.84 5.27 15.34
CA GLN A 162 5.87 4.61 14.51
C GLN A 162 5.29 4.33 13.13
N ARG A 163 6.06 4.47 12.04
CA ARG A 163 5.63 4.26 10.63
C ARG A 163 4.54 5.21 10.10
N GLY A 164 3.82 5.92 10.98
CA GLY A 164 2.57 6.62 10.69
C GLY A 164 1.42 6.18 11.61
N TRP A 165 1.60 5.09 12.38
CA TRP A 165 0.59 4.48 13.23
C TRP A 165 0.66 4.91 14.69
N LEU A 166 -0.50 5.12 15.30
CA LEU A 166 -0.67 5.49 16.71
C LEU A 166 -1.03 4.24 17.54
N ASN A 167 -0.02 3.67 18.21
CA ASN A 167 -0.12 2.41 18.94
C ASN A 167 -0.25 2.67 20.45
N ALA A 168 -1.13 1.93 21.13
CA ALA A 168 -1.33 2.04 22.57
C ALA A 168 -0.10 1.60 23.37
N THR A 169 0.45 2.49 24.19
CA THR A 169 1.39 2.10 25.26
C THR A 169 0.65 1.33 26.37
N PRO A 170 1.36 0.55 27.20
CA PRO A 170 0.76 -0.07 28.38
C PRO A 170 0.20 0.87 29.47
N ASN A 171 0.37 2.19 29.35
CA ASN A 171 -0.35 3.16 30.18
C ASN A 171 -1.81 3.38 29.73
N ALA A 172 -2.08 3.22 28.44
CA ALA A 172 -3.42 3.33 27.87
C ALA A 172 -4.07 1.95 27.68
N ASP A 173 -3.32 0.99 27.14
CA ASP A 173 -3.74 -0.40 27.05
C ASP A 173 -2.53 -1.36 27.00
N PRO A 174 -2.40 -2.32 27.95
CA PRO A 174 -1.26 -3.24 27.99
C PRO A 174 -1.28 -4.29 26.88
N PHE A 175 -2.42 -4.67 26.30
CA PHE A 175 -2.45 -5.89 25.50
C PHE A 175 -1.66 -5.86 24.17
N PRO A 176 -1.54 -4.77 23.37
CA PRO A 176 -0.82 -4.85 22.09
C PRO A 176 0.65 -5.28 22.24
N LEU A 177 1.29 -4.85 23.32
CA LEU A 177 2.70 -5.15 23.61
C LEU A 177 2.86 -6.29 24.62
N LEU A 178 2.07 -6.31 25.70
CA LEU A 178 2.28 -7.22 26.84
C LEU A 178 1.32 -8.42 26.87
N GLY A 179 0.09 -8.27 26.37
CA GLY A 179 -1.00 -9.24 26.57
C GLY A 179 -1.37 -10.10 25.35
N ASP A 180 -1.09 -9.64 24.15
CA ASP A 180 -1.29 -10.37 22.90
C ASP A 180 -0.46 -11.65 22.87
N VAL A 181 -1.07 -12.79 22.55
CA VAL A 181 -0.41 -14.09 22.44
C VAL A 181 -0.72 -14.82 21.14
N HIS A 182 -1.25 -14.12 20.12
CA HIS A 182 -1.73 -14.66 18.84
C HIS A 182 -0.77 -15.73 18.29
N LEU A 183 -1.16 -17.01 18.42
CA LEU A 183 -0.41 -18.20 18.00
C LEU A 183 1.09 -18.19 18.37
N GLN A 184 1.46 -17.57 19.50
CA GLN A 184 2.84 -17.31 19.96
C GLN A 184 3.68 -16.39 19.04
N ALA A 185 3.08 -15.75 18.04
CA ALA A 185 3.72 -14.91 17.03
C ALA A 185 3.19 -13.45 17.03
N PRO A 186 3.13 -12.78 18.21
CA PRO A 186 2.40 -11.51 18.47
C PRO A 186 2.66 -10.42 17.43
N GLU A 187 1.67 -9.63 17.00
CA GLU A 187 1.84 -8.76 15.82
C GLU A 187 2.58 -7.45 16.12
N ILE A 188 2.53 -6.93 17.35
CA ILE A 188 3.23 -5.68 17.73
C ILE A 188 4.48 -5.93 18.59
N SER A 189 4.43 -6.90 19.49
CA SER A 189 5.60 -7.31 20.28
C SER A 189 6.68 -7.95 19.39
N SER A 190 7.94 -7.75 19.77
CA SER A 190 9.03 -8.59 19.25
C SER A 190 8.86 -10.05 19.67
N LEU A 191 9.44 -10.98 18.89
CA LEU A 191 9.47 -12.42 19.20
C LEU A 191 10.50 -12.79 20.29
N TRP A 192 11.30 -11.84 20.77
CA TRP A 192 12.48 -12.09 21.61
C TRP A 192 12.47 -11.36 22.96
N ASN A 193 11.64 -10.32 23.15
CA ASN A 193 11.35 -9.71 24.45
C ASN A 193 9.99 -8.97 24.42
N ARG A 194 9.08 -9.36 25.32
CA ARG A 194 7.72 -8.77 25.44
C ARG A 194 7.69 -7.30 25.84
N ASN A 195 8.79 -6.74 26.32
CA ASN A 195 8.88 -5.31 26.63
C ASN A 195 9.21 -4.43 25.41
N TRP A 196 9.45 -5.02 24.23
CA TRP A 196 9.92 -4.31 23.02
C TRP A 196 9.00 -4.57 21.82
N SER A 197 8.78 -3.54 21.00
CA SER A 197 8.19 -3.70 19.67
C SER A 197 9.12 -4.49 18.73
N TYR A 198 8.62 -4.94 17.58
CA TYR A 198 9.47 -5.32 16.45
C TYR A 198 10.38 -4.14 16.01
N ILE A 199 11.43 -4.44 15.22
CA ILE A 199 12.47 -3.46 14.84
C ILE A 199 12.45 -3.21 13.33
N CYS A 200 11.69 -2.20 12.92
CA CYS A 200 11.51 -1.81 11.52
C CYS A 200 12.53 -0.72 11.10
N PRO A 201 13.14 -0.80 9.90
CA PRO A 201 14.00 0.23 9.34
C PRO A 201 13.17 1.41 8.80
N LEU A 202 13.65 2.64 8.92
CA LEU A 202 12.90 3.82 8.43
C LEU A 202 12.60 3.74 6.92
N GLY A 203 13.41 3.06 6.12
CA GLY A 203 13.11 2.80 4.70
C GLY A 203 11.77 2.07 4.49
N ALA A 204 11.41 1.18 5.41
CA ALA A 204 10.13 0.47 5.42
C ALA A 204 8.98 1.29 6.04
N HIS A 205 9.20 2.52 6.52
CA HIS A 205 8.14 3.38 7.04
C HIS A 205 7.49 4.23 5.94
N PRO A 206 6.14 4.28 5.85
CA PRO A 206 5.41 5.28 5.07
C PRO A 206 5.75 6.71 5.49
N ILE A 207 5.57 7.00 6.79
CA ILE A 207 5.99 8.26 7.43
C ILE A 207 7.28 7.98 8.22
N PRO A 208 8.45 8.48 7.77
CA PRO A 208 9.75 8.11 8.34
C PRO A 208 10.01 8.81 9.67
N MET A 209 9.41 8.27 10.73
CA MET A 209 9.49 8.83 12.08
C MET A 209 9.35 7.76 13.19
N ILE A 210 9.66 8.17 14.42
CA ILE A 210 9.20 7.53 15.67
C ILE A 210 8.95 8.58 16.76
N GLY A 211 7.94 8.42 17.61
CA GLY A 211 7.49 9.42 18.59
C GLY A 211 6.70 8.85 19.78
N VAL A 212 6.45 9.70 20.79
CA VAL A 212 5.62 9.43 21.98
C VAL A 212 4.71 10.61 22.27
N TRP A 213 3.50 10.30 22.74
CA TRP A 213 2.44 11.27 22.97
C TRP A 213 1.70 11.01 24.29
N ASP A 214 1.55 12.07 25.07
CA ASP A 214 0.69 12.18 26.24
C ASP A 214 -0.38 13.25 25.95
N PRO A 215 -1.57 12.86 25.43
CA PRO A 215 -2.63 13.81 25.09
C PRO A 215 -3.16 14.58 26.31
N ALA A 216 -3.17 13.95 27.48
CA ALA A 216 -3.61 14.57 28.73
C ALA A 216 -2.64 15.67 29.21
N GLN A 217 -1.33 15.51 29.00
CA GLN A 217 -0.33 16.57 29.14
C GLN A 217 -0.19 17.46 27.90
N ARG A 218 -0.92 17.15 26.82
CA ARG A 218 -0.80 17.74 25.47
C ARG A 218 0.62 17.73 24.89
N LEU A 219 1.44 16.78 25.32
CA LEU A 219 2.87 16.73 25.06
C LEU A 219 3.20 15.65 24.02
N TYR A 220 3.76 16.07 22.89
CA TYR A 220 4.26 15.19 21.84
C TYR A 220 5.77 15.38 21.67
N VAL A 221 6.52 14.28 21.53
CA VAL A 221 7.95 14.31 21.17
C VAL A 221 8.23 13.25 20.10
N GLY A 222 8.88 13.63 19.00
CA GLY A 222 9.19 12.70 17.91
C GLY A 222 10.45 13.04 17.11
N TYR A 223 10.98 12.03 16.44
CA TYR A 223 12.13 12.12 15.54
C TYR A 223 11.63 12.06 14.08
N ASP A 224 11.74 13.18 13.36
CA ASP A 224 11.28 13.34 11.97
C ASP A 224 12.44 13.24 10.98
N PHE A 225 12.46 12.17 10.18
CA PHE A 225 13.49 11.94 9.16
C PHE A 225 13.03 12.34 7.73
N GLN A 226 11.92 13.07 7.58
CA GLN A 226 11.47 13.52 6.25
C GLN A 226 12.50 14.44 5.55
N GLU A 227 13.30 15.21 6.31
CA GLU A 227 14.43 15.98 5.75
C GLU A 227 15.49 15.06 5.13
N ALA A 228 15.87 13.97 5.81
CA ALA A 228 16.83 12.99 5.30
C ALA A 228 16.29 12.28 4.06
N ARG A 229 15.03 11.81 4.09
CA ARG A 229 14.39 11.17 2.92
C ARG A 229 14.32 12.07 1.69
N ALA A 230 13.97 13.34 1.90
CA ALA A 230 13.93 14.33 0.83
C ALA A 230 15.31 14.55 0.20
N THR A 231 16.36 14.60 1.02
CA THR A 231 17.71 15.01 0.60
C THR A 231 18.64 13.85 0.21
N ASP A 232 19.05 13.03 1.17
CA ASP A 232 20.16 12.08 1.06
C ASP A 232 19.80 10.60 1.30
N GLN A 233 18.56 10.33 1.71
CA GLN A 233 18.04 9.01 2.09
C GLN A 233 18.92 8.26 3.12
N SER A 234 19.70 8.97 3.94
CA SER A 234 20.59 8.38 4.95
C SER A 234 19.83 7.66 6.07
N GLU A 235 18.53 7.94 6.23
CA GLU A 235 17.71 7.34 7.28
C GLU A 235 17.38 5.87 6.99
N ARG A 236 17.38 5.45 5.71
CA ARG A 236 16.65 4.25 5.27
C ARG A 236 17.03 2.94 5.98
N TYR A 237 18.27 2.79 6.44
CA TYR A 237 18.75 1.63 7.21
C TYR A 237 18.85 1.87 8.73
N VAL A 238 18.56 3.07 9.21
CA VAL A 238 18.38 3.35 10.65
C VAL A 238 17.05 2.75 11.08
N SER A 239 17.04 1.96 12.14
CA SER A 239 15.82 1.30 12.62
C SER A 239 15.24 1.99 13.85
N THR A 240 13.99 1.67 14.15
CA THR A 240 13.26 2.25 15.28
C THR A 240 12.58 1.18 16.12
N ALA A 241 12.44 1.43 17.42
CA ALA A 241 11.67 0.58 18.32
C ALA A 241 11.12 1.37 19.52
N TYR A 242 9.99 0.91 20.06
CA TYR A 242 9.48 1.30 21.37
C TYR A 242 9.80 0.23 22.41
N CYS A 243 10.07 0.66 23.65
CA CYS A 243 10.25 -0.22 24.79
C CYS A 243 9.43 0.26 26.00
N TRP A 244 8.69 -0.66 26.60
CA TRP A 244 7.95 -0.42 27.84
C TRP A 244 8.87 -0.36 29.07
N GLN A 245 9.81 -1.29 29.21
CA GLN A 245 10.76 -1.30 30.31
C GLN A 245 12.05 -2.08 29.97
N GLN A 246 13.21 -1.46 30.23
CA GLN A 246 14.53 -2.12 30.21
C GLN A 246 15.33 -1.71 31.46
N GLY A 247 15.42 -2.61 32.43
CA GLY A 247 15.99 -2.33 33.74
C GLY A 247 15.13 -1.31 34.50
N LYS A 248 15.71 -0.13 34.78
CA LYS A 248 15.04 1.00 35.44
C LYS A 248 14.35 1.96 34.47
N ASP A 249 14.73 1.96 33.18
CA ASP A 249 14.24 2.91 32.20
C ASP A 249 12.90 2.39 31.63
N LYS A 250 11.90 3.28 31.53
CA LYS A 250 10.52 2.94 31.16
C LYS A 250 9.98 3.84 30.03
N SER A 251 8.99 3.31 29.30
CA SER A 251 8.27 3.93 28.17
C SER A 251 9.15 4.88 27.37
N PHE A 252 9.97 4.31 26.49
CA PHE A 252 10.90 5.07 25.67
C PHE A 252 10.89 4.58 24.23
N ILE A 253 11.07 5.54 23.32
CA ILE A 253 11.42 5.28 21.92
C ILE A 253 12.94 5.34 21.77
N THR A 254 13.48 4.64 20.79
CA THR A 254 14.91 4.65 20.51
C THR A 254 15.18 4.39 19.03
N LEU A 255 16.32 4.89 18.55
CA LEU A 255 16.92 4.35 17.32
C LEU A 255 17.60 3.03 17.65
N ALA A 256 17.61 2.12 16.68
CA ALA A 256 18.21 0.79 16.75
C ALA A 256 18.95 0.50 15.44
N PHE A 257 19.90 -0.44 15.47
CA PHE A 257 20.56 -0.89 14.25
C PHE A 257 21.17 -2.30 14.44
N PRO A 258 21.05 -3.21 13.45
CA PRO A 258 20.24 -3.13 12.22
C PRO A 258 18.76 -3.42 12.51
N TYR A 259 17.96 -3.71 11.47
CA TYR A 259 16.56 -4.14 11.58
C TYR A 259 16.40 -5.65 11.86
N GLY A 260 15.21 -6.06 12.28
CA GLY A 260 14.92 -7.42 12.79
C GLY A 260 14.80 -8.54 11.75
N GLY A 261 15.62 -8.59 10.70
CA GLY A 261 15.60 -9.71 9.74
C GLY A 261 14.29 -9.86 8.96
N LEU A 262 13.85 -11.09 8.71
CA LEU A 262 12.62 -11.38 7.97
C LEU A 262 11.38 -11.01 8.81
N ARG A 263 10.42 -10.31 8.18
CA ARG A 263 9.27 -9.66 8.83
C ARG A 263 9.68 -8.79 10.03
N TYR A 264 10.93 -8.35 10.15
CA TYR A 264 11.42 -7.56 11.31
C TYR A 264 11.24 -8.22 12.69
N GLY A 265 10.98 -9.53 12.76
CA GLY A 265 10.67 -10.27 14.00
C GLY A 265 11.89 -10.80 14.75
N GLU A 266 13.04 -10.93 14.09
CA GLU A 266 14.28 -11.46 14.64
C GLU A 266 15.04 -10.40 15.47
N LEU A 267 16.05 -10.85 16.23
CA LEU A 267 17.00 -9.96 16.90
C LEU A 267 18.36 -10.03 16.21
N ILE A 268 18.54 -9.17 15.21
CA ILE A 268 19.81 -9.02 14.51
C ILE A 268 20.70 -8.03 15.27
N TYR A 269 22.00 -8.31 15.29
CA TYR A 269 23.02 -7.43 15.85
C TYR A 269 23.97 -6.92 14.77
N PRO A 270 24.58 -5.75 14.98
CA PRO A 270 25.60 -5.23 14.08
C PRO A 270 26.89 -6.05 14.13
N LYS A 271 27.69 -5.91 13.08
CA LYS A 271 29.00 -6.52 12.91
C LYS A 271 30.11 -5.49 13.14
N SER A 272 31.29 -5.98 13.53
CA SER A 272 32.49 -5.14 13.57
C SER A 272 32.82 -4.62 12.17
N GLY A 273 32.80 -3.29 12.00
CA GLY A 273 32.93 -2.58 10.73
C GLY A 273 31.67 -1.81 10.30
N ASP A 274 30.50 -2.11 10.88
CA ASP A 274 29.25 -1.44 10.52
C ASP A 274 29.24 0.04 10.90
N VAL A 275 28.61 0.87 10.07
CA VAL A 275 28.46 2.33 10.29
C VAL A 275 26.99 2.72 10.12
N VAL A 276 26.46 3.46 11.10
CA VAL A 276 25.11 4.04 11.05
C VAL A 276 25.20 5.55 11.28
N ALA A 277 24.72 6.33 10.32
CA ALA A 277 24.83 7.79 10.32
C ALA A 277 23.68 8.43 9.54
N SER A 278 22.98 9.39 10.16
CA SER A 278 21.86 10.12 9.56
C SER A 278 21.54 11.37 10.40
N HIS A 279 20.42 12.04 10.09
CA HIS A 279 19.93 13.23 10.77
C HIS A 279 18.40 13.27 10.79
N PHE A 280 17.84 13.97 11.78
CA PHE A 280 16.41 14.16 11.94
C PHE A 280 16.09 15.51 12.60
N ARG A 281 14.83 15.92 12.50
CA ARG A 281 14.26 17.05 13.26
C ARG A 281 13.61 16.52 14.53
N LEU A 282 13.98 17.10 15.67
CA LEU A 282 13.38 16.77 16.96
C LEU A 282 12.10 17.61 17.13
N ILE A 283 10.96 16.99 16.82
CA ILE A 283 9.64 17.63 16.93
C ILE A 283 9.20 17.57 18.38
N ILE A 284 8.77 18.72 18.91
CA ILE A 284 8.24 18.89 20.26
C ILE A 284 7.00 19.77 20.13
N ASP A 285 5.83 19.22 20.43
CA ASP A 285 4.60 20.00 20.62
C ASP A 285 4.21 19.93 22.10
N THR A 286 3.75 21.05 22.64
CA THR A 286 3.32 21.20 24.04
C THR A 286 1.84 21.60 24.16
N ASN A 287 1.11 21.62 23.04
CA ASN A 287 -0.33 21.81 22.98
C ASN A 287 -0.97 20.93 21.87
N LEU A 288 -0.63 19.63 21.85
CA LEU A 288 -1.29 18.61 21.02
C LEU A 288 -2.27 17.76 21.87
N PRO A 289 -3.53 18.23 22.10
CA PRO A 289 -4.57 17.43 22.75
C PRO A 289 -5.12 16.32 21.85
N ASP A 290 -5.89 15.42 22.45
CA ASP A 290 -6.58 14.28 21.84
C ASP A 290 -7.43 14.59 20.59
N THR A 291 -8.01 15.79 20.51
CA THR A 291 -8.75 16.26 19.32
C THR A 291 -7.87 16.66 18.12
N GLU A 292 -6.54 16.67 18.27
CA GLU A 292 -5.56 16.89 17.20
C GLU A 292 -4.93 15.56 16.75
N ASP A 293 -4.17 15.58 15.65
CA ASP A 293 -3.42 14.39 15.22
C ASP A 293 -1.98 14.73 14.81
N PRO A 294 -0.96 13.96 15.24
CA PRO A 294 0.42 14.22 14.85
C PRO A 294 0.68 14.01 13.35
N ASN A 295 -0.03 13.11 12.65
CA ASN A 295 0.15 12.92 11.20
C ASN A 295 -0.24 14.19 10.43
N GLU A 296 -1.34 14.86 10.80
CA GLU A 296 -1.72 16.16 10.24
C GLU A 296 -0.55 17.16 10.34
N ARG A 297 0.11 17.22 11.51
CA ARG A 297 1.25 18.10 11.77
C ARG A 297 2.48 17.73 10.94
N PHE A 298 2.79 16.44 10.81
CA PHE A 298 3.89 15.97 9.96
C PHE A 298 3.64 16.28 8.47
N GLN A 299 2.39 16.15 7.99
CA GLN A 299 2.05 16.46 6.61
C GLN A 299 1.97 17.97 6.36
N THR A 300 1.46 18.78 7.30
CA THR A 300 1.61 20.26 7.27
C THR A 300 3.08 20.65 7.11
N ARG A 301 3.96 20.08 7.93
CA ARG A 301 5.40 20.31 7.90
C ARG A 301 6.03 19.92 6.56
N LEU A 302 5.68 18.75 6.03
CA LEU A 302 6.21 18.22 4.78
C LEU A 302 5.95 19.17 3.60
N PHE A 303 4.70 19.63 3.45
CA PHE A 303 4.33 20.59 2.40
C PHE A 303 4.85 22.01 2.67
N ALA A 304 5.10 22.38 3.93
CA ALA A 304 5.65 23.70 4.26
C ALA A 304 7.16 23.84 3.97
N HIS A 305 7.92 22.75 4.06
CA HIS A 305 9.39 22.79 4.01
C HIS A 305 10.05 21.98 2.88
N TYR A 306 9.41 20.90 2.39
CA TYR A 306 10.02 19.95 1.46
C TYR A 306 9.15 19.70 0.22
N GLN A 307 8.22 20.60 -0.12
CA GLN A 307 7.31 20.47 -1.27
C GLN A 307 8.06 20.24 -2.59
N ASP A 308 9.25 20.82 -2.79
CA ASP A 308 10.03 20.63 -4.01
C ASP A 308 10.67 19.23 -4.15
N ALA A 309 10.74 18.45 -3.06
CA ALA A 309 11.20 17.06 -3.08
C ALA A 309 10.05 16.06 -3.30
N LEU A 310 8.79 16.51 -3.25
CA LEU A 310 7.63 15.66 -3.43
C LEU A 310 7.41 15.31 -4.92
N PRO A 311 7.10 14.05 -5.26
CA PRO A 311 6.73 13.66 -6.62
C PRO A 311 5.45 14.39 -7.06
N ARG A 312 5.39 14.78 -8.32
CA ARG A 312 4.17 15.39 -8.90
C ARG A 312 3.11 14.32 -9.16
N VAL A 313 1.85 14.76 -9.29
CA VAL A 313 0.67 13.92 -9.53
C VAL A 313 -0.09 14.35 -10.78
N PRO A 314 -0.95 13.50 -11.38
CA PRO A 314 -1.72 13.90 -12.54
C PRO A 314 -2.85 14.85 -12.14
N ALA A 315 -3.18 15.80 -13.03
CA ALA A 315 -4.35 16.66 -12.83
C ALA A 315 -5.67 15.86 -12.83
N MET A 316 -5.70 14.75 -13.58
CA MET A 316 -6.83 13.85 -13.76
C MET A 316 -6.38 12.39 -13.77
N ASN A 317 -7.12 11.50 -13.11
CA ASN A 317 -6.91 10.05 -13.21
C ASN A 317 -7.84 9.46 -14.27
N ASP A 318 -7.35 8.43 -14.97
CA ASP A 318 -8.16 7.47 -15.70
C ASP A 318 -8.24 6.19 -14.87
N LEU A 319 -9.45 5.70 -14.60
CA LEU A 319 -9.72 4.52 -13.78
C LEU A 319 -10.01 3.26 -14.60
N SER A 320 -9.83 3.29 -15.93
CA SER A 320 -9.86 2.09 -16.77
C SER A 320 -8.72 1.09 -16.50
N TRP A 321 -7.88 1.30 -15.46
CA TRP A 321 -7.04 0.28 -14.86
C TRP A 321 -7.77 -0.69 -13.92
N LEU A 322 -8.98 -0.36 -13.44
CA LEU A 322 -9.72 -1.22 -12.48
C LEU A 322 -9.97 -2.62 -13.06
N PRO A 323 -9.78 -3.71 -12.29
CA PRO A 323 -10.07 -5.07 -12.76
C PRO A 323 -11.52 -5.20 -13.25
N GLY A 324 -11.74 -5.86 -14.37
CA GLY A 324 -13.08 -6.00 -14.96
C GLY A 324 -14.12 -6.55 -13.98
N GLY A 325 -13.71 -7.49 -13.11
CA GLY A 325 -14.57 -8.11 -12.11
C GLY A 325 -15.04 -7.21 -10.96
N VAL A 326 -14.55 -5.97 -10.83
CA VAL A 326 -15.00 -5.00 -9.79
C VAL A 326 -15.61 -3.72 -10.34
N ARG A 327 -15.72 -3.58 -11.68
CA ARG A 327 -16.22 -2.34 -12.32
C ARG A 327 -17.70 -2.10 -12.10
N LEU A 328 -18.04 -0.92 -11.60
CA LEU A 328 -19.41 -0.50 -11.28
C LEU A 328 -20.30 -0.43 -12.53
N GLN A 329 -21.28 -1.32 -12.60
CA GLN A 329 -22.34 -1.28 -13.62
C GLN A 329 -23.46 -0.31 -13.22
N ASP A 330 -23.75 -0.19 -11.92
CA ASP A 330 -24.64 0.82 -11.34
C ASP A 330 -24.09 1.30 -9.99
N PHE A 331 -24.71 2.32 -9.39
CA PHE A 331 -24.34 2.86 -8.08
C PHE A 331 -24.55 1.80 -6.99
N VAL A 332 -23.58 1.72 -6.07
CA VAL A 332 -23.63 0.88 -4.86
C VAL A 332 -24.61 1.49 -3.86
N GLY A 333 -25.39 0.65 -3.18
CA GLY A 333 -26.27 1.07 -2.09
C GLY A 333 -25.69 0.84 -0.69
N PRO A 334 -26.43 1.21 0.37
CA PRO A 334 -25.99 1.04 1.75
C PRO A 334 -25.98 -0.44 2.19
N GLN A 335 -25.28 -0.72 3.29
CA GLN A 335 -25.29 -2.03 3.96
C GLN A 335 -26.69 -2.34 4.55
N SER A 336 -26.93 -3.62 4.86
CA SER A 336 -28.11 -4.07 5.62
C SER A 336 -28.20 -3.41 7.01
N LEU A 337 -29.40 -3.35 7.57
CA LEU A 337 -29.68 -2.89 8.94
C LEU A 337 -29.56 -4.00 10.00
N ASP A 338 -28.70 -5.00 9.72
CA ASP A 338 -28.38 -6.12 10.60
C ASP A 338 -27.14 -5.78 11.44
N LEU A 339 -27.34 -5.01 12.51
CA LEU A 339 -26.27 -4.27 13.19
C LEU A 339 -25.35 -5.12 14.10
N TYR A 340 -25.81 -6.29 14.53
CA TYR A 340 -25.04 -7.21 15.38
C TYR A 340 -25.59 -8.63 15.30
N GLY A 341 -24.77 -9.63 15.65
CA GLY A 341 -25.19 -11.02 15.72
C GLY A 341 -24.03 -11.98 16.01
N PRO A 342 -24.26 -13.30 15.94
CA PRO A 342 -23.20 -14.29 16.15
C PRO A 342 -22.00 -14.08 15.20
N GLY A 343 -20.79 -14.22 15.74
CA GLY A 343 -19.57 -14.21 14.93
C GLY A 343 -19.51 -15.41 14.00
N MET A 344 -19.38 -15.17 12.69
CA MET A 344 -19.35 -16.21 11.67
C MET A 344 -18.02 -16.98 11.65
N GLU A 345 -16.96 -16.35 12.14
CA GLU A 345 -15.59 -16.82 12.02
C GLU A 345 -15.18 -17.64 13.26
N SER A 346 -15.56 -18.92 13.22
CA SER A 346 -15.27 -19.87 14.31
C SER A 346 -13.77 -20.06 14.63
N THR A 347 -12.87 -19.54 13.79
CA THR A 347 -11.41 -19.48 14.01
C THR A 347 -11.05 -18.65 15.25
N PHE A 348 -11.67 -17.48 15.43
CA PHE A 348 -11.24 -16.48 16.43
C PHE A 348 -12.10 -16.53 17.69
N TYR A 349 -13.38 -16.89 17.53
CA TYR A 349 -14.41 -16.81 18.57
C TYR A 349 -14.87 -18.19 19.05
N LEU A 350 -15.38 -18.23 20.29
CA LEU A 350 -16.21 -19.36 20.74
C LEU A 350 -17.62 -19.27 20.10
N PRO A 351 -18.26 -20.41 19.75
CA PRO A 351 -19.61 -20.43 19.20
C PRO A 351 -20.61 -19.66 20.08
N GLY A 352 -21.47 -18.84 19.45
CA GLY A 352 -22.44 -17.99 20.14
C GLY A 352 -21.92 -16.62 20.59
N THR A 353 -20.61 -16.33 20.47
CA THR A 353 -20.06 -14.99 20.71
C THR A 353 -20.73 -13.96 19.80
N LEU A 354 -21.25 -12.87 20.38
CA LEU A 354 -21.97 -11.82 19.66
C LEU A 354 -21.02 -10.66 19.31
N ILE A 355 -21.02 -10.25 18.05
CA ILE A 355 -20.24 -9.14 17.52
C ILE A 355 -21.14 -8.12 16.82
N MET A 356 -20.68 -6.87 16.78
CA MET A 356 -21.23 -5.83 15.91
C MET A 356 -20.96 -6.19 14.43
N ARG A 357 -21.68 -5.55 13.49
CA ARG A 357 -21.57 -5.77 12.05
C ARG A 357 -21.71 -4.44 11.30
N GLY A 358 -20.72 -4.00 10.53
CA GLY A 358 -20.77 -2.66 9.90
C GLY A 358 -19.80 -2.33 8.76
N TRP A 359 -18.92 -3.24 8.32
CA TRP A 359 -17.81 -2.96 7.38
C TRP A 359 -18.10 -2.10 6.13
N THR A 360 -19.13 -2.40 5.34
CA THR A 360 -19.48 -1.59 4.15
C THR A 360 -20.43 -0.43 4.46
N GLY A 361 -20.76 -0.24 5.74
CA GLY A 361 -21.61 0.82 6.31
C GLY A 361 -21.05 2.24 6.26
N HIS A 362 -19.96 2.49 5.52
CA HIS A 362 -19.50 3.82 5.11
C HIS A 362 -20.20 4.30 3.81
N ARG A 363 -20.98 3.43 3.15
CA ARG A 363 -21.62 3.69 1.85
C ARG A 363 -23.08 4.12 2.05
N GLU A 364 -23.46 5.26 1.47
CA GLU A 364 -24.82 5.81 1.43
C GLU A 364 -25.51 5.94 2.81
N MET A 365 -26.82 6.24 2.82
CA MET A 365 -27.63 6.51 4.01
C MET A 365 -28.70 5.41 4.17
N PRO A 366 -28.51 4.39 5.04
CA PRO A 366 -29.38 3.21 5.11
C PRO A 366 -30.84 3.50 5.49
N ILE A 367 -31.10 4.34 6.47
CA ILE A 367 -32.48 4.64 6.95
C ILE A 367 -33.20 5.52 5.94
N ASP A 368 -32.54 6.56 5.40
CA ASP A 368 -33.13 7.40 4.35
C ASP A 368 -33.45 6.55 3.10
N THR A 369 -32.58 5.61 2.74
CA THR A 369 -32.79 4.68 1.62
C THR A 369 -33.96 3.72 1.88
N ALA A 370 -34.11 3.19 3.10
CA ALA A 370 -35.26 2.37 3.48
C ALA A 370 -36.56 3.18 3.43
N ALA A 371 -36.56 4.38 4.02
CA ALA A 371 -37.69 5.31 3.99
C ALA A 371 -38.11 5.68 2.55
N ARG A 372 -37.14 5.96 1.68
CA ARG A 372 -37.39 6.30 0.27
C ARG A 372 -38.02 5.15 -0.52
N ARG A 373 -37.82 3.91 -0.09
CA ARG A 373 -38.42 2.68 -0.65
C ARG A 373 -39.76 2.32 -0.02
N GLY A 374 -40.14 2.96 1.09
CA GLY A 374 -41.29 2.58 1.90
C GLY A 374 -41.06 1.32 2.75
N ASP A 375 -39.80 0.94 2.99
CA ASP A 375 -39.42 -0.24 3.78
C ASP A 375 -39.46 0.06 5.29
N ASN A 376 -40.67 0.28 5.79
CA ASN A 376 -40.92 0.53 7.21
C ASN A 376 -40.51 -0.67 8.08
N ALA A 377 -40.49 -1.89 7.53
CA ALA A 377 -40.09 -3.09 8.28
C ALA A 377 -38.60 -3.07 8.62
N ALA A 378 -37.74 -2.66 7.68
CA ALA A 378 -36.32 -2.49 7.93
C ALA A 378 -36.01 -1.35 8.92
N ILE A 379 -36.81 -0.27 8.91
CA ILE A 379 -36.69 0.84 9.88
C ILE A 379 -37.03 0.35 11.30
N GLU A 380 -38.15 -0.35 11.50
CA GLU A 380 -38.53 -0.88 12.82
C GLU A 380 -37.57 -1.99 13.31
N GLN A 381 -36.99 -2.78 12.39
CA GLN A 381 -35.88 -3.68 12.73
C GLN A 381 -34.66 -2.90 13.25
N ALA A 382 -34.27 -1.80 12.59
CA ALA A 382 -33.16 -0.97 13.03
C ALA A 382 -33.41 -0.34 14.40
N ARG A 383 -34.63 0.18 14.68
CA ARG A 383 -35.02 0.65 16.02
C ARG A 383 -34.85 -0.42 17.08
N THR A 384 -35.33 -1.63 16.80
CA THR A 384 -35.27 -2.77 17.73
C THR A 384 -33.83 -3.15 18.04
N ALA A 385 -32.97 -3.19 17.01
CA ALA A 385 -31.54 -3.43 17.18
C ALA A 385 -30.85 -2.31 17.99
N ILE A 386 -31.15 -1.04 17.70
CA ILE A 386 -30.59 0.11 18.43
C ILE A 386 -31.05 0.15 19.90
N ALA A 387 -32.33 -0.10 20.20
CA ALA A 387 -32.83 -0.17 21.57
C ALA A 387 -32.15 -1.31 22.36
N SER A 388 -31.96 -2.48 21.73
CA SER A 388 -31.18 -3.59 22.31
C SER A 388 -29.74 -3.17 22.62
N LEU A 389 -29.06 -2.54 21.65
CA LEU A 389 -27.69 -2.06 21.80
C LEU A 389 -27.52 -1.01 22.90
N LEU A 390 -28.46 -0.07 23.02
CA LEU A 390 -28.43 0.98 24.05
C LEU A 390 -28.75 0.40 25.45
N HIS A 391 -29.82 -0.37 25.60
CA HIS A 391 -30.25 -0.83 26.93
C HIS A 391 -29.47 -2.04 27.48
N GLN A 392 -28.89 -2.89 26.63
CA GLN A 392 -28.24 -4.15 27.07
C GLN A 392 -26.71 -4.13 26.99
N TYR A 393 -26.12 -3.45 25.99
CA TYR A 393 -24.70 -3.60 25.65
C TYR A 393 -23.85 -2.34 25.78
N ALA A 394 -24.47 -1.15 25.86
CA ALA A 394 -23.75 0.12 25.95
C ALA A 394 -22.87 0.20 27.22
N LYS A 395 -21.69 0.82 27.07
CA LYS A 395 -20.74 1.12 28.13
C LYS A 395 -20.65 2.63 28.28
N HIS A 396 -20.96 3.12 29.48
CA HIS A 396 -20.76 4.51 29.87
C HIS A 396 -19.40 4.65 30.56
N VAL A 397 -18.60 5.62 30.12
CA VAL A 397 -17.29 5.93 30.71
C VAL A 397 -17.06 7.44 30.73
N THR A 398 -16.58 7.99 31.86
CA THR A 398 -16.18 9.39 31.94
C THR A 398 -14.73 9.54 31.51
N VAL A 399 -14.46 10.30 30.45
CA VAL A 399 -13.09 10.56 29.94
C VAL A 399 -12.83 12.05 29.96
N ASN A 400 -11.73 12.49 30.60
CA ASN A 400 -11.37 13.91 30.76
C ASN A 400 -12.47 14.82 31.36
N GLY A 401 -13.50 14.25 31.98
CA GLY A 401 -14.67 14.95 32.53
C GLY A 401 -15.90 14.96 31.61
N GLU A 402 -15.83 14.35 30.43
CA GLU A 402 -16.94 14.18 29.50
C GLU A 402 -17.55 12.77 29.59
N GLU A 403 -18.88 12.69 29.58
CA GLU A 403 -19.61 11.42 29.57
C GLU A 403 -19.61 10.82 28.16
N CYS A 404 -18.99 9.65 28.00
CA CYS A 404 -18.90 8.91 26.74
C CYS A 404 -19.79 7.66 26.76
N LEU A 405 -20.31 7.28 25.59
CA LEU A 405 -21.04 6.02 25.36
C LEU A 405 -20.41 5.28 24.19
N PHE A 406 -20.10 3.98 24.36
CA PHE A 406 -19.72 3.10 23.25
C PHE A 406 -19.97 1.62 23.55
N TRP A 407 -19.59 0.72 22.63
CA TRP A 407 -19.82 -0.72 22.75
C TRP A 407 -18.53 -1.54 22.77
N GLU A 408 -18.47 -2.52 23.67
CA GLU A 408 -17.33 -3.44 23.81
C GLU A 408 -17.29 -4.49 22.67
N LYS A 409 -16.09 -4.95 22.29
CA LYS A 409 -15.89 -6.08 21.37
C LYS A 409 -15.31 -7.29 22.12
N PRO A 410 -15.97 -8.46 22.15
CA PRO A 410 -17.33 -8.75 21.66
C PRO A 410 -18.41 -8.16 22.61
N LEU A 411 -19.65 -8.12 22.13
CA LEU A 411 -20.81 -7.73 22.95
C LEU A 411 -21.08 -8.75 24.05
N GLU A 412 -21.03 -10.05 23.68
CA GLU A 412 -21.22 -11.20 24.56
C GLU A 412 -20.31 -12.35 24.10
N GLY A 413 -19.95 -13.26 25.00
CA GLY A 413 -19.08 -14.40 24.71
C GLY A 413 -17.59 -14.09 24.86
N ALA A 414 -16.75 -14.81 24.11
CA ALA A 414 -15.30 -14.73 24.27
C ALA A 414 -14.52 -15.14 23.01
N TRP A 415 -13.35 -14.52 22.87
CA TRP A 415 -12.30 -14.97 21.95
C TRP A 415 -11.66 -16.26 22.46
N ARG A 416 -11.08 -17.03 21.54
CA ARG A 416 -10.27 -18.21 21.90
C ARG A 416 -8.96 -17.81 22.57
N PRO A 417 -8.43 -18.61 23.52
CA PRO A 417 -7.16 -18.31 24.19
C PRO A 417 -5.97 -18.09 23.24
N GLU A 418 -5.88 -18.89 22.17
CA GLU A 418 -4.82 -18.83 21.16
C GLU A 418 -4.87 -17.58 20.26
N TRP A 419 -6.00 -16.85 20.27
CA TRP A 419 -6.19 -15.53 19.65
C TRP A 419 -6.26 -14.40 20.70
N GLY A 420 -5.69 -14.62 21.89
CA GLY A 420 -5.57 -13.61 22.95
C GLY A 420 -6.62 -13.70 24.06
N GLY A 421 -7.73 -14.41 23.86
CA GLY A 421 -8.74 -14.67 24.90
C GLY A 421 -9.39 -13.40 25.50
N ALA A 422 -9.69 -13.42 26.80
CA ALA A 422 -10.38 -12.32 27.48
C ALA A 422 -9.66 -10.95 27.42
N PRO A 423 -8.30 -10.86 27.51
CA PRO A 423 -7.54 -9.62 27.31
C PRO A 423 -7.77 -8.85 25.99
N VAL A 424 -8.37 -9.46 24.97
CA VAL A 424 -8.68 -8.83 23.69
C VAL A 424 -9.82 -7.80 23.79
N ARG A 425 -10.68 -7.94 24.83
CA ARG A 425 -11.83 -7.05 25.09
C ARG A 425 -11.40 -5.58 25.09
N THR A 426 -12.16 -4.73 24.41
CA THR A 426 -11.87 -3.29 24.28
C THR A 426 -13.10 -2.50 23.81
N LEU A 427 -13.07 -1.18 24.04
CA LEU A 427 -14.02 -0.21 23.48
C LEU A 427 -13.61 0.31 22.08
N HIS A 428 -12.45 -0.11 21.56
CA HIS A 428 -12.01 0.25 20.20
C HIS A 428 -12.67 -0.69 19.17
N ASN A 429 -14.00 -0.64 19.10
CA ASN A 429 -14.85 -1.55 18.31
C ASN A 429 -15.30 -0.87 17.00
N THR A 430 -14.55 -1.08 15.91
CA THR A 430 -14.79 -0.41 14.63
C THR A 430 -16.19 -0.61 14.05
N ASP A 431 -16.76 -1.82 14.13
CA ASP A 431 -18.10 -2.10 13.57
C ASP A 431 -19.19 -1.24 14.22
N ALA A 432 -19.01 -0.87 15.49
CA ALA A 432 -20.02 -0.18 16.28
C ALA A 432 -20.29 1.26 15.79
N TRP A 433 -19.35 1.86 15.05
CA TRP A 433 -19.58 3.15 14.38
C TRP A 433 -20.69 3.09 13.31
N TYR A 434 -20.97 1.92 12.70
CA TYR A 434 -22.11 1.79 11.79
C TYR A 434 -23.45 1.87 12.52
N ALA A 435 -23.57 1.24 13.70
CA ALA A 435 -24.74 1.41 14.55
C ALA A 435 -24.88 2.87 15.04
N ALA A 436 -23.77 3.57 15.28
CA ALA A 436 -23.78 5.00 15.57
C ALA A 436 -24.29 5.85 14.38
N ARG A 437 -23.94 5.53 13.13
CA ARG A 437 -24.56 6.15 11.94
C ARG A 437 -26.08 5.91 11.92
N VAL A 438 -26.50 4.66 12.02
CA VAL A 438 -27.91 4.26 11.97
C VAL A 438 -28.75 4.93 13.07
N LEU A 439 -28.17 5.13 14.27
CA LEU A 439 -28.78 5.91 15.35
C LEU A 439 -28.98 7.39 14.98
N VAL A 440 -27.99 8.02 14.35
CA VAL A 440 -28.12 9.41 13.85
C VAL A 440 -29.18 9.52 12.76
N GLU A 441 -29.25 8.57 11.83
CA GLU A 441 -30.27 8.60 10.78
C GLU A 441 -31.69 8.32 11.31
N LEU A 442 -31.84 7.41 12.28
CA LEU A 442 -33.13 7.20 12.98
C LEU A 442 -33.58 8.47 13.69
N TYR A 443 -32.67 9.20 14.35
CA TYR A 443 -32.98 10.51 14.93
C TYR A 443 -33.40 11.55 13.87
N ARG A 444 -32.71 11.59 12.71
CA ARG A 444 -33.12 12.44 11.57
C ARG A 444 -34.52 12.09 11.07
N TYR A 445 -34.81 10.80 10.89
CA TYR A 445 -36.10 10.29 10.45
C TYR A 445 -37.23 10.61 11.45
N ASP A 446 -37.02 10.36 12.74
CA ASP A 446 -38.01 10.61 13.79
C ASP A 446 -38.37 12.10 13.88
N ARG A 447 -37.35 12.96 13.89
CA ARG A 447 -37.52 14.42 13.96
C ARG A 447 -38.25 14.95 12.73
N ALA A 448 -38.05 14.35 11.55
CA ALA A 448 -38.81 14.67 10.34
C ALA A 448 -40.29 14.24 10.39
N HIS A 449 -40.62 13.20 11.17
CA HIS A 449 -41.98 12.73 11.40
C HIS A 449 -42.65 13.32 12.67
N GLY A 450 -42.00 14.29 13.32
CA GLY A 450 -42.55 14.99 14.49
C GLY A 450 -42.31 14.31 15.84
N HIS A 451 -41.43 13.31 15.88
CA HIS A 451 -41.01 12.64 17.11
C HIS A 451 -39.61 13.11 17.51
N ASP A 452 -39.46 13.67 18.71
CA ASP A 452 -38.13 14.00 19.27
C ASP A 452 -37.75 12.94 20.30
N ASN A 453 -36.62 12.27 20.09
CA ASN A 453 -36.15 11.17 20.95
C ASN A 453 -34.91 11.61 21.76
N PRO A 454 -35.09 12.02 23.03
CA PRO A 454 -33.98 12.53 23.84
C PRO A 454 -32.97 11.45 24.24
N GLU A 455 -33.36 10.17 24.29
CA GLU A 455 -32.43 9.07 24.58
C GLU A 455 -31.47 8.85 23.40
N TYR A 456 -31.99 8.85 22.16
CA TYR A 456 -31.13 8.81 20.97
C TYR A 456 -30.18 10.00 20.94
N LEU A 457 -30.67 11.21 21.23
CA LEU A 457 -29.86 12.42 21.22
C LEU A 457 -28.75 12.41 22.29
N GLN A 458 -29.05 11.92 23.50
CA GLN A 458 -28.06 11.74 24.58
C GLN A 458 -27.01 10.69 24.21
N ALA A 459 -27.42 9.57 23.58
CA ALA A 459 -26.50 8.53 23.14
C ALA A 459 -25.59 9.02 22.00
N ILE A 460 -26.13 9.78 21.04
CA ILE A 460 -25.37 10.39 19.93
C ILE A 460 -24.28 11.34 20.45
N ASP A 461 -24.61 12.20 21.42
CA ASP A 461 -23.62 13.08 22.05
C ASP A 461 -22.56 12.29 22.86
N GLY A 462 -22.96 11.22 23.53
CA GLY A 462 -22.02 10.31 24.24
C GLY A 462 -21.05 9.59 23.29
N ILE A 463 -21.51 9.19 22.10
CA ILE A 463 -20.66 8.56 21.07
C ILE A 463 -19.75 9.61 20.41
N PHE A 464 -20.24 10.83 20.21
CA PHE A 464 -19.41 11.96 19.78
C PHE A 464 -18.32 12.32 20.81
N ASN A 465 -18.63 12.20 22.11
CA ASN A 465 -17.62 12.37 23.16
C ASN A 465 -16.53 11.28 23.07
N TRP A 466 -16.89 10.01 22.87
CA TRP A 466 -15.92 8.95 22.62
C TRP A 466 -15.03 9.23 21.38
N ALA A 467 -15.63 9.79 20.32
CA ALA A 467 -14.91 10.15 19.09
C ALA A 467 -13.82 11.23 19.27
N LYS A 468 -13.84 12.02 20.36
CA LYS A 468 -12.76 12.95 20.72
C LYS A 468 -11.56 12.28 21.38
N HIS A 469 -11.72 11.09 21.96
CA HIS A 469 -10.73 10.50 22.89
C HIS A 469 -10.07 9.20 22.40
N PHE A 470 -10.53 8.58 21.32
CA PHE A 470 -9.91 7.37 20.75
C PHE A 470 -8.61 7.68 19.95
N VAL A 471 -7.61 8.22 20.66
CA VAL A 471 -6.32 8.70 20.13
C VAL A 471 -5.38 7.62 19.56
N TRP A 472 -5.73 6.35 19.77
CA TRP A 472 -5.08 5.14 19.24
C TRP A 472 -6.17 4.11 18.98
N THR A 473 -5.86 3.04 18.24
CA THR A 473 -6.77 1.90 18.06
C THR A 473 -6.07 0.54 18.14
N ARG A 474 -6.88 -0.52 18.15
CA ARG A 474 -6.54 -1.94 18.02
C ARG A 474 -7.85 -2.71 17.78
N ASN A 475 -7.77 -4.03 17.60
CA ASN A 475 -8.93 -4.93 17.54
C ASN A 475 -10.01 -4.44 16.55
N GLU A 476 -9.51 -3.96 15.43
CA GLU A 476 -10.36 -3.63 14.30
C GLU A 476 -10.77 -4.95 13.63
N PHE A 477 -9.83 -5.89 13.44
CA PHE A 477 -10.09 -7.20 12.82
C PHE A 477 -9.88 -8.39 13.77
N PRO A 478 -10.52 -9.54 13.51
CA PRO A 478 -10.48 -10.71 14.39
C PRO A 478 -9.15 -11.49 14.34
N ASP A 479 -8.39 -11.31 13.28
CA ASP A 479 -7.10 -11.96 13.00
C ASP A 479 -5.89 -11.10 13.39
N VAL A 480 -6.06 -9.78 13.58
CA VAL A 480 -5.00 -8.86 14.05
C VAL A 480 -5.39 -8.00 15.27
N PRO A 481 -5.82 -8.60 16.40
CA PRO A 481 -6.38 -7.89 17.55
C PRO A 481 -5.49 -6.81 18.19
N SER A 482 -4.16 -6.85 18.01
CA SER A 482 -3.24 -5.86 18.60
C SER A 482 -3.08 -4.57 17.78
N SER A 483 -3.39 -4.58 16.48
CA SER A 483 -2.86 -3.62 15.52
C SER A 483 -3.94 -2.66 14.96
N PRO A 484 -3.71 -1.33 14.96
CA PRO A 484 -4.39 -0.38 14.07
C PRO A 484 -4.39 -0.83 12.60
N PHE A 485 -5.51 -0.65 11.88
CA PHE A 485 -5.70 -1.01 10.47
C PHE A 485 -6.26 0.21 9.71
N ALA A 486 -5.81 0.52 8.49
CA ALA A 486 -6.16 1.77 7.80
C ALA A 486 -7.68 1.95 7.58
N ILE A 487 -8.36 0.82 7.39
CA ILE A 487 -9.80 0.69 7.21
C ILE A 487 -10.61 1.07 8.46
N GLY A 488 -10.01 1.07 9.66
CA GLY A 488 -10.68 1.43 10.92
C GLY A 488 -11.25 2.84 10.95
N GLY A 489 -10.57 3.77 10.28
CA GLY A 489 -11.04 5.15 10.16
C GLY A 489 -12.40 5.27 9.48
N THR A 490 -12.68 4.42 8.48
CA THR A 490 -13.78 4.59 7.51
C THR A 490 -15.15 4.81 8.17
N LEU A 491 -15.56 3.95 9.10
CA LEU A 491 -16.86 4.05 9.77
C LEU A 491 -16.92 5.18 10.81
N SER A 492 -15.82 5.45 11.53
CA SER A 492 -15.76 6.54 12.50
C SER A 492 -15.85 7.92 11.82
N ILE A 493 -15.17 8.07 10.68
CA ILE A 493 -15.25 9.24 9.80
C ILE A 493 -16.68 9.41 9.27
N ALA A 494 -17.31 8.32 8.82
CA ALA A 494 -18.68 8.36 8.30
C ALA A 494 -19.71 8.78 9.38
N PHE A 495 -19.58 8.30 10.62
CA PHE A 495 -20.37 8.80 11.76
C PHE A 495 -20.15 10.29 12.02
N LEU A 496 -18.91 10.77 11.98
CA LEU A 496 -18.59 12.19 12.22
C LEU A 496 -19.12 13.10 11.11
N LEU A 497 -19.16 12.62 9.86
CA LEU A 497 -19.79 13.33 8.75
C LEU A 497 -21.32 13.34 8.90
N ASP A 498 -21.97 12.24 9.28
CA ASP A 498 -23.41 12.24 9.62
C ASP A 498 -23.75 13.19 10.78
N TYR A 499 -22.95 13.21 11.86
CA TYR A 499 -23.11 14.17 12.96
C TYR A 499 -22.98 15.60 12.44
N TYR A 500 -21.97 15.90 11.60
CA TYR A 500 -21.81 17.23 10.99
C TYR A 500 -23.02 17.63 10.14
N PHE A 501 -23.46 16.78 9.21
CA PHE A 501 -24.59 17.10 8.33
C PHE A 501 -25.93 17.21 9.08
N THR A 502 -26.09 16.47 10.18
CA THR A 502 -27.27 16.54 11.07
C THR A 502 -27.30 17.81 11.92
N PHE A 503 -26.16 18.24 12.49
CA PHE A 503 -26.12 19.24 13.55
C PHE A 503 -25.42 20.57 13.23
N LYS A 504 -24.83 20.75 12.04
CA LYS A 504 -24.11 22.00 11.65
C LYS A 504 -24.95 23.29 11.74
N ASP A 505 -26.26 23.18 11.59
CA ASP A 505 -27.22 24.29 11.70
C ASP A 505 -27.96 24.31 13.06
N ASP A 506 -27.66 23.39 13.97
CA ASP A 506 -28.31 23.27 15.28
C ASP A 506 -27.73 24.27 16.30
N ALA A 507 -28.60 25.00 17.00
CA ALA A 507 -28.20 26.07 17.91
C ALA A 507 -27.45 25.60 19.17
N GLN A 508 -27.55 24.32 19.54
CA GLN A 508 -26.81 23.73 20.65
C GLN A 508 -25.58 22.96 20.16
N ARG A 509 -25.72 22.20 19.07
CA ARG A 509 -24.70 21.25 18.59
C ARG A 509 -23.84 21.74 17.43
N GLY A 510 -24.10 22.93 16.88
CA GLY A 510 -23.32 23.49 15.76
C GLY A 510 -21.81 23.54 16.02
N THR A 511 -21.37 23.85 17.25
CA THR A 511 -19.94 23.82 17.62
C THR A 511 -19.37 22.40 17.62
N ASN A 512 -20.11 21.42 18.16
CA ASN A 512 -19.73 20.01 18.10
C ASN A 512 -19.69 19.49 16.67
N ALA A 513 -20.61 19.92 15.80
CA ALA A 513 -20.64 19.58 14.39
C ALA A 513 -19.40 20.09 13.63
N GLN A 514 -18.99 21.34 13.87
CA GLN A 514 -17.74 21.86 13.29
C GLN A 514 -16.51 21.09 13.80
N LEU A 515 -16.50 20.68 15.08
CA LEU A 515 -15.47 19.79 15.61
C LEU A 515 -15.54 18.38 15.00
N ALA A 516 -16.73 17.84 14.70
CA ALA A 516 -16.89 16.54 14.06
C ALA A 516 -16.27 16.51 12.65
N LEU A 517 -16.51 17.55 11.84
CA LEU A 517 -15.87 17.71 10.53
C LEU A 517 -14.33 17.79 10.64
N LYS A 518 -13.82 18.47 11.67
CA LYS A 518 -12.37 18.55 11.94
C LYS A 518 -11.79 17.20 12.42
N LEU A 519 -12.51 16.46 13.27
CA LEU A 519 -12.12 15.12 13.68
C LEU A 519 -12.09 14.16 12.48
N ALA A 520 -13.04 14.26 11.54
CA ALA A 520 -13.03 13.47 10.30
C ALA A 520 -11.77 13.74 9.45
N ASP A 521 -11.32 15.00 9.34
CA ASP A 521 -10.05 15.35 8.70
C ASP A 521 -8.84 14.71 9.42
N HIS A 522 -8.76 14.91 10.73
CA HIS A 522 -7.67 14.41 11.57
C HIS A 522 -7.57 12.88 11.61
N ILE A 523 -8.71 12.19 11.69
CA ILE A 523 -8.79 10.72 11.68
C ILE A 523 -8.46 10.18 10.28
N THR A 524 -8.75 10.92 9.21
CA THR A 524 -8.25 10.57 7.87
C THR A 524 -6.72 10.59 7.84
N TRP A 525 -6.07 11.59 8.44
CA TRP A 525 -4.60 11.62 8.57
C TRP A 525 -4.05 10.53 9.49
N ARG A 526 -4.75 10.18 10.58
CA ARG A 526 -4.40 9.06 11.48
C ARG A 526 -4.32 7.71 10.73
N TYR A 527 -5.22 7.51 9.78
CA TYR A 527 -5.40 6.28 9.01
C TYR A 527 -4.91 6.37 7.54
N LEU A 528 -4.08 7.37 7.20
CA LEU A 528 -3.44 7.49 5.89
C LEU A 528 -1.90 7.27 5.99
N PRO A 529 -1.44 6.02 6.21
CA PRO A 529 -0.03 5.65 6.25
C PRO A 529 0.56 5.63 4.83
N VAL A 530 0.78 6.81 4.26
CA VAL A 530 1.21 7.01 2.87
C VAL A 530 2.71 7.31 2.76
N TRP A 531 3.39 6.58 1.88
CA TRP A 531 4.74 6.95 1.44
C TRP A 531 4.66 8.22 0.60
N ALA A 532 4.97 9.38 1.18
CA ALA A 532 4.80 10.66 0.50
C ALA A 532 5.81 10.93 -0.62
N MET A 533 6.95 10.23 -0.58
CA MET A 533 8.02 10.22 -1.57
C MET A 533 8.79 8.92 -1.41
N ASP A 534 9.58 8.55 -2.41
CA ASP A 534 10.29 7.27 -2.39
C ASP A 534 11.31 7.13 -1.23
N SER A 535 11.40 5.91 -0.69
CA SER A 535 12.26 5.51 0.42
C SER A 535 13.67 5.03 0.05
N ASP A 536 13.92 4.56 -1.18
CA ASP A 536 15.23 4.03 -1.57
C ASP A 536 15.46 4.09 -3.09
N ARG A 537 15.91 5.25 -3.59
CA ARG A 537 16.10 5.57 -5.03
C ARG A 537 17.08 4.62 -5.76
N ALA A 538 17.71 3.71 -5.03
CA ALA A 538 18.72 2.76 -5.49
C ALA A 538 18.18 1.38 -5.91
N ASP A 539 16.95 0.98 -5.55
CA ASP A 539 16.47 -0.39 -5.74
C ASP A 539 15.79 -0.68 -7.11
N GLY A 540 15.52 0.36 -7.89
CA GLY A 540 15.41 0.26 -9.36
C GLY A 540 14.01 0.41 -9.92
N LEU A 541 13.26 -0.70 -9.99
CA LEU A 541 11.88 -0.73 -10.50
C LEU A 541 10.81 -0.49 -9.42
N LEU A 542 11.23 -0.45 -8.16
CA LEU A 542 10.37 -0.18 -7.02
C LEU A 542 10.38 1.33 -6.76
N ASP A 543 9.23 1.86 -6.40
CA ASP A 543 9.07 3.26 -6.01
C ASP A 543 7.84 3.27 -5.12
N SER A 544 8.09 3.53 -3.85
CA SER A 544 7.11 3.45 -2.78
C SER A 544 6.07 4.59 -2.82
N SER A 545 6.35 5.67 -3.56
CA SER A 545 5.54 6.90 -3.58
C SER A 545 4.05 6.62 -3.83
N PHE A 546 3.20 7.18 -2.96
CA PHE A 546 1.73 7.07 -2.97
C PHE A 546 1.14 5.67 -2.76
N LEU A 547 1.95 4.68 -2.40
CA LEU A 547 1.42 3.42 -1.88
C LEU A 547 1.01 3.58 -0.41
N LEU A 548 0.21 2.63 0.10
CA LEU A 548 -0.41 2.67 1.42
C LEU A 548 -0.20 1.36 2.18
N GLU A 549 0.17 1.47 3.45
CA GLU A 549 0.39 0.33 4.35
C GLU A 549 -0.94 -0.10 5.03
N PRO A 550 -1.28 -1.40 5.14
CA PRO A 550 -2.60 -1.81 5.62
C PRO A 550 -2.79 -1.67 7.13
N ASN A 551 -1.82 -2.10 7.94
CA ASN A 551 -1.93 -2.12 9.40
C ASN A 551 -0.57 -1.94 10.07
N SER A 552 -0.55 -1.58 11.36
CA SER A 552 0.69 -1.35 12.12
C SER A 552 1.42 -2.63 12.56
N GLY A 553 0.89 -3.81 12.22
CA GLY A 553 1.44 -5.10 12.57
C GLY A 553 2.82 -5.35 11.94
N ARG A 554 3.56 -6.28 12.55
CA ARG A 554 4.88 -6.75 12.10
C ARG A 554 4.84 -7.32 10.69
N ASP A 555 3.87 -8.20 10.42
CA ASP A 555 3.88 -9.04 9.22
C ASP A 555 3.47 -8.29 7.93
N TRP A 556 2.82 -7.12 8.08
CA TRP A 556 2.52 -6.17 7.01
C TRP A 556 3.43 -4.92 7.01
N ALA A 557 4.46 -4.89 7.86
CA ALA A 557 5.41 -3.78 7.90
C ALA A 557 6.17 -3.63 6.58
N GLY A 558 6.26 -2.41 6.07
CA GLY A 558 6.91 -2.13 4.79
C GLY A 558 6.22 -2.78 3.59
N LEU A 559 4.93 -3.13 3.70
CA LEU A 559 4.13 -3.64 2.60
C LEU A 559 3.13 -2.59 2.10
N ALA A 560 2.85 -2.61 0.80
CA ALA A 560 1.68 -1.94 0.26
C ALA A 560 0.55 -2.94 -0.01
N CYS A 561 -0.67 -2.63 0.45
CA CYS A 561 -1.85 -3.48 0.30
C CYS A 561 -2.87 -2.86 -0.65
N ALA A 562 -3.54 -3.70 -1.46
CA ALA A 562 -4.75 -3.32 -2.18
C ALA A 562 -6.02 -3.50 -1.33
N ASN A 563 -6.18 -4.69 -0.73
CA ASN A 563 -7.43 -5.29 -0.23
C ASN A 563 -8.33 -4.33 0.55
N GLU A 564 -7.97 -3.93 1.77
CA GLU A 564 -8.77 -3.05 2.62
C GLU A 564 -8.65 -1.57 2.22
N MET A 565 -7.54 -1.21 1.57
CA MET A 565 -7.18 0.17 1.28
C MET A 565 -8.11 0.83 0.26
N PHE A 566 -8.83 0.05 -0.56
CA PHE A 566 -9.89 0.56 -1.45
C PHE A 566 -10.93 1.43 -0.70
N TRP A 567 -11.30 1.08 0.53
CA TRP A 567 -12.33 1.84 1.29
C TRP A 567 -11.75 3.14 1.88
N VAL A 568 -10.45 3.17 2.12
CA VAL A 568 -9.72 4.37 2.56
C VAL A 568 -9.61 5.38 1.40
N ILE A 569 -9.47 4.93 0.15
CA ILE A 569 -9.51 5.79 -1.04
C ILE A 569 -10.89 6.45 -1.20
N ASP A 570 -11.96 5.69 -1.01
CA ASP A 570 -13.34 6.22 -1.04
C ASP A 570 -13.55 7.26 0.08
N THR A 571 -13.18 6.91 1.32
CA THR A 571 -13.27 7.79 2.50
C THR A 571 -12.44 9.08 2.35
N LEU A 572 -11.21 8.99 1.84
CA LEU A 572 -10.36 10.15 1.53
C LEU A 572 -11.03 11.08 0.52
N THR A 573 -11.82 10.53 -0.41
CA THR A 573 -12.60 11.30 -1.39
C THR A 573 -13.78 12.02 -0.72
N GLN A 574 -14.49 11.35 0.20
CA GLN A 574 -15.59 11.93 0.99
C GLN A 574 -15.12 13.11 1.85
N VAL A 575 -14.04 12.92 2.61
CA VAL A 575 -13.53 13.95 3.51
C VAL A 575 -12.99 15.15 2.73
N TYR A 576 -12.21 14.93 1.67
CA TYR A 576 -11.69 16.02 0.83
C TYR A 576 -12.80 16.96 0.31
N VAL A 577 -13.94 16.44 -0.18
CA VAL A 577 -15.00 17.33 -0.72
C VAL A 577 -15.72 18.12 0.38
N HIS A 578 -15.60 17.72 1.65
CA HIS A 578 -16.20 18.39 2.79
C HIS A 578 -15.22 19.29 3.57
N THR A 579 -13.92 19.00 3.58
CA THR A 579 -12.89 19.82 4.26
C THR A 579 -12.16 20.76 3.31
N GLY A 580 -12.00 20.37 2.04
CA GLY A 580 -11.29 21.14 1.01
C GLY A 580 -9.77 20.99 1.03
N ASP A 581 -9.21 20.04 1.78
CA ASP A 581 -7.76 19.89 1.93
C ASP A 581 -7.06 19.48 0.61
N ALA A 582 -6.31 20.43 0.03
CA ALA A 582 -5.56 20.22 -1.20
C ALA A 582 -4.42 19.19 -1.08
N ARG A 583 -3.98 18.84 0.13
CA ARG A 583 -3.02 17.75 0.41
C ARG A 583 -3.67 16.39 0.22
N MET A 584 -4.88 16.19 0.78
CA MET A 584 -5.67 14.97 0.56
C MET A 584 -5.95 14.76 -0.93
N ARG A 585 -6.30 15.85 -1.65
CA ARG A 585 -6.48 15.82 -3.11
C ARG A 585 -5.21 15.39 -3.85
N TYR A 586 -4.06 15.91 -3.45
CA TYR A 586 -2.76 15.54 -4.01
C TYR A 586 -2.47 14.05 -3.78
N TYR A 587 -2.64 13.54 -2.56
CA TYR A 587 -2.43 12.12 -2.27
C TYR A 587 -3.38 11.25 -3.08
N LEU A 588 -4.67 11.55 -3.10
CA LEU A 588 -5.68 10.83 -3.88
C LEU A 588 -5.32 10.74 -5.38
N ARG A 589 -4.80 11.83 -5.97
CA ARG A 589 -4.31 11.84 -7.36
C ARG A 589 -3.11 10.92 -7.60
N GLY A 590 -2.16 10.86 -6.66
CA GLY A 590 -0.99 10.00 -6.74
C GLY A 590 -1.31 8.52 -6.46
N ILE A 591 -2.12 8.25 -5.44
CA ILE A 591 -2.58 6.91 -5.05
C ILE A 591 -3.27 6.24 -6.24
N LEU A 592 -4.26 6.92 -6.85
CA LEU A 592 -4.99 6.45 -8.04
C LEU A 592 -4.15 6.40 -9.34
N GLN A 593 -2.89 6.89 -9.31
CA GLN A 593 -1.92 6.67 -10.40
C GLN A 593 -1.02 5.46 -10.13
N ARG A 594 -0.69 5.18 -8.87
CA ARG A 594 0.25 4.12 -8.46
C ARG A 594 -0.42 2.78 -8.14
N TRP A 595 -1.71 2.80 -7.82
CA TRP A 595 -2.51 1.60 -7.50
C TRP A 595 -2.32 0.40 -8.42
N PRO A 596 -2.19 0.55 -9.76
CA PRO A 596 -1.94 -0.59 -10.65
C PRO A 596 -0.73 -1.45 -10.24
N ALA A 597 0.30 -0.89 -9.60
CA ALA A 597 1.46 -1.65 -9.13
C ALA A 597 1.10 -2.82 -8.19
N LEU A 598 -0.06 -2.75 -7.53
CA LEU A 598 -0.58 -3.77 -6.60
C LEU A 598 -1.26 -4.96 -7.29
N TYR A 599 -1.40 -4.97 -8.62
CA TYR A 599 -1.75 -6.21 -9.34
C TYR A 599 -0.76 -7.34 -8.99
N ARG A 600 -1.27 -8.55 -8.77
CA ARG A 600 -0.48 -9.79 -8.63
C ARG A 600 0.31 -10.06 -9.92
N PRO A 601 1.38 -10.88 -9.89
CA PRO A 601 2.12 -11.29 -11.09
C PRO A 601 1.33 -12.32 -11.91
N GLU A 602 0.14 -11.96 -12.36
CA GLU A 602 -0.79 -12.80 -13.13
C GLU A 602 -0.96 -12.24 -14.55
N TYR A 603 -1.17 -13.11 -15.53
CA TYR A 603 -1.40 -12.72 -16.93
C TYR A 603 -2.83 -13.04 -17.38
N GLU A 604 -3.54 -12.00 -17.82
CA GLU A 604 -4.77 -12.08 -18.61
C GLU A 604 -4.64 -11.16 -19.85
N ASP A 605 -5.33 -11.47 -20.95
CA ASP A 605 -5.14 -10.76 -22.23
C ASP A 605 -5.69 -9.31 -22.23
N LYS A 606 -6.51 -8.90 -21.24
CA LYS A 606 -7.00 -7.52 -21.04
C LYS A 606 -7.22 -7.18 -19.56
N ILE A 607 -7.16 -5.88 -19.21
CA ILE A 607 -7.56 -5.41 -17.85
C ILE A 607 -8.97 -5.88 -17.46
N THR A 608 -9.90 -5.92 -18.42
CA THR A 608 -11.29 -6.35 -18.22
C THR A 608 -11.45 -7.83 -17.89
N GLU A 609 -10.39 -8.64 -18.00
CA GLU A 609 -10.42 -10.09 -17.73
C GLU A 609 -9.88 -10.43 -16.34
N TYR A 610 -9.17 -9.50 -15.68
CA TYR A 610 -8.76 -9.66 -14.28
C TYR A 610 -9.97 -9.56 -13.34
N GLY A 611 -10.02 -10.47 -12.36
CA GLY A 611 -11.09 -10.56 -11.36
C GLY A 611 -10.78 -9.80 -10.07
N PRO A 612 -11.68 -9.86 -9.07
CA PRO A 612 -11.47 -9.21 -7.77
C PRO A 612 -10.19 -9.67 -7.08
N GLY A 613 -9.90 -10.97 -7.06
CA GLY A 613 -8.70 -11.53 -6.42
C GLY A 613 -7.35 -11.16 -7.07
N SER A 614 -7.33 -10.41 -8.18
CA SER A 614 -6.09 -10.18 -8.96
C SER A 614 -5.15 -9.10 -8.41
N MET A 615 -5.42 -8.52 -7.23
CA MET A 615 -4.51 -7.60 -6.53
C MET A 615 -3.94 -8.22 -5.25
N THR A 616 -2.77 -7.74 -4.83
CA THR A 616 -2.02 -8.28 -3.67
C THR A 616 -2.37 -7.58 -2.36
N GLU A 617 -2.38 -8.35 -1.29
CA GLU A 617 -2.43 -7.82 0.09
C GLU A 617 -1.07 -7.28 0.57
N GLY A 618 0.01 -7.59 -0.14
CA GLY A 618 1.35 -7.14 0.24
C GLY A 618 2.35 -7.15 -0.91
N LEU A 619 2.67 -5.98 -1.42
CA LEU A 619 3.88 -5.69 -2.20
C LEU A 619 4.98 -5.20 -1.24
N GLY A 620 6.09 -5.93 -1.12
CA GLY A 620 7.18 -5.56 -0.21
C GLY A 620 8.00 -4.38 -0.73
N LEU A 621 8.08 -3.29 0.04
CA LEU A 621 8.71 -2.03 -0.36
C LEU A 621 10.16 -1.86 0.15
N PHE A 622 10.65 -2.73 1.02
CA PHE A 622 12.01 -2.62 1.57
C PHE A 622 12.58 -3.99 1.98
N ASP A 623 13.87 -4.04 2.33
CA ASP A 623 14.51 -5.26 2.84
C ASP A 623 13.90 -5.69 4.19
N GLY A 624 13.65 -7.00 4.35
CA GLY A 624 12.97 -7.56 5.53
C GLY A 624 11.45 -7.69 5.39
N ALA A 625 10.84 -7.05 4.38
CA ALA A 625 9.41 -7.21 4.05
C ALA A 625 9.00 -8.69 3.88
N GLY A 626 7.78 -9.03 4.29
CA GLY A 626 7.28 -10.42 4.33
C GLY A 626 7.34 -11.24 3.03
N PRO A 627 7.04 -10.69 1.83
CA PRO A 627 7.24 -11.35 0.54
C PRO A 627 8.62 -11.06 -0.09
N GLY A 628 9.51 -10.36 0.61
CA GLY A 628 10.75 -9.79 0.08
C GLY A 628 10.55 -8.47 -0.67
N ARG A 629 11.63 -7.68 -0.82
CA ARG A 629 11.62 -6.41 -1.57
C ARG A 629 11.23 -6.66 -3.04
N GLY A 630 10.22 -5.94 -3.54
CA GLY A 630 9.62 -6.11 -4.87
C GLY A 630 8.72 -7.36 -5.03
N GLY A 631 8.74 -8.28 -4.06
CA GLY A 631 7.88 -9.46 -4.02
C GLY A 631 6.44 -9.11 -3.70
N ARG A 632 5.50 -10.00 -4.07
CA ARG A 632 4.06 -9.84 -3.84
C ARG A 632 3.48 -11.10 -3.19
N TYR A 633 2.58 -10.94 -2.23
CA TYR A 633 1.76 -12.06 -1.77
C TYR A 633 0.85 -12.58 -2.88
N ASN A 634 0.64 -13.89 -2.91
CA ASN A 634 -0.23 -14.58 -3.88
C ASN A 634 -1.73 -14.54 -3.49
N TYR A 635 -2.11 -13.72 -2.51
CA TYR A 635 -3.47 -13.46 -2.05
C TYR A 635 -3.71 -11.95 -1.86
N GLY A 636 -4.96 -11.60 -1.59
CA GLY A 636 -5.50 -10.23 -1.62
C GLY A 636 -6.65 -10.11 -2.63
N ASN A 637 -7.35 -8.97 -2.61
CA ASN A 637 -8.39 -8.63 -3.58
C ASN A 637 -8.31 -7.14 -3.95
N ALA A 638 -9.16 -6.76 -4.90
CA ALA A 638 -9.66 -5.42 -5.15
C ALA A 638 -11.16 -5.35 -4.82
N ASP A 639 -11.63 -4.16 -4.46
CA ASP A 639 -13.05 -3.80 -4.43
C ASP A 639 -13.32 -2.76 -5.54
N SER A 640 -14.59 -2.45 -5.74
CA SER A 640 -15.07 -1.22 -6.35
C SER A 640 -14.54 0.05 -5.66
N LEU A 641 -14.60 1.18 -6.36
CA LEU A 641 -14.43 2.53 -5.79
C LEU A 641 -15.76 3.31 -5.94
N PRO A 642 -16.72 3.18 -5.00
CA PRO A 642 -18.08 3.74 -5.11
C PRO A 642 -18.13 5.21 -5.51
N LEU A 643 -17.23 6.05 -5.01
CA LEU A 643 -17.18 7.47 -5.32
C LEU A 643 -16.19 7.84 -6.42
N ASN A 644 -15.19 7.01 -6.75
CA ASN A 644 -14.20 7.37 -7.78
C ASN A 644 -14.54 6.85 -9.18
N GLU A 645 -15.08 5.63 -9.36
CA GLU A 645 -15.29 5.08 -10.70
C GLU A 645 -16.47 5.75 -11.43
N PRO A 646 -16.31 6.16 -12.71
CA PRO A 646 -17.44 6.51 -13.57
C PRO A 646 -18.36 5.30 -13.82
N VAL A 647 -19.56 5.36 -13.27
CA VAL A 647 -20.52 4.25 -13.21
C VAL A 647 -21.07 3.89 -14.60
N GLY A 648 -21.08 2.60 -14.93
CA GLY A 648 -21.66 2.05 -16.16
C GLY A 648 -21.01 2.64 -17.42
N ASN A 649 -21.84 3.24 -18.29
CA ASN A 649 -21.43 3.91 -19.53
C ASN A 649 -20.87 5.33 -19.31
N SER A 650 -20.89 5.85 -18.07
CA SER A 650 -20.35 7.17 -17.78
C SER A 650 -18.85 7.25 -18.07
N LYS A 651 -18.42 8.39 -18.63
CA LYS A 651 -17.01 8.69 -18.91
C LYS A 651 -16.37 9.59 -17.85
N LEU A 652 -17.19 10.18 -16.98
CA LEU A 652 -16.78 11.16 -15.99
C LEU A 652 -17.52 10.95 -14.69
N ARG A 653 -16.77 10.74 -13.61
CA ARG A 653 -17.26 10.79 -12.24
C ARG A 653 -17.02 12.19 -11.70
N ILE A 654 -17.99 12.78 -11.01
CA ILE A 654 -17.85 14.02 -10.24
C ILE A 654 -18.31 13.75 -8.81
N VAL A 655 -17.46 14.03 -7.83
CA VAL A 655 -17.81 14.06 -6.41
C VAL A 655 -17.72 15.49 -5.92
N ALA A 656 -18.73 15.94 -5.19
CA ALA A 656 -18.92 17.33 -4.78
C ALA A 656 -19.30 17.41 -3.30
N GLY A 657 -19.02 18.54 -2.65
CA GLY A 657 -19.28 18.72 -1.24
C GLY A 657 -19.09 20.17 -0.78
N ALA A 658 -19.41 20.43 0.48
CA ALA A 658 -19.53 21.78 1.03
C ALA A 658 -18.31 22.72 0.80
N ASN A 659 -17.09 22.19 0.66
CA ASN A 659 -15.87 22.99 0.51
C ASN A 659 -15.04 22.66 -0.74
N ALA A 660 -15.30 21.57 -1.47
CA ALA A 660 -14.59 21.26 -2.71
C ALA A 660 -15.34 20.25 -3.61
N ALA A 661 -14.78 20.00 -4.80
CA ALA A 661 -15.19 18.94 -5.71
C ALA A 661 -13.98 18.33 -6.43
N ILE A 662 -14.15 17.15 -7.02
CA ILE A 662 -13.13 16.43 -7.80
C ILE A 662 -13.80 15.57 -8.88
N ALA A 663 -13.12 15.43 -10.01
CA ALA A 663 -13.52 14.51 -11.07
C ALA A 663 -12.51 13.37 -11.30
N PHE A 664 -12.99 12.28 -11.92
CA PHE A 664 -12.21 11.12 -12.38
C PHE A 664 -12.74 10.65 -13.74
N CYS A 665 -11.88 10.16 -14.64
CA CYS A 665 -12.27 9.71 -15.98
C CYS A 665 -12.22 8.18 -16.15
N LYS A 666 -12.78 7.72 -17.27
CA LYS A 666 -12.79 6.32 -17.73
C LYS A 666 -12.57 6.30 -19.24
N ASP A 667 -11.56 5.58 -19.68
CA ASP A 667 -11.06 5.50 -21.07
C ASP A 667 -10.36 6.80 -21.52
N GLY A 668 -9.34 7.18 -20.75
CA GLY A 668 -8.44 8.31 -20.98
C GLY A 668 -8.66 9.48 -20.02
N THR A 669 -7.68 10.39 -19.93
CA THR A 669 -7.75 11.60 -19.10
C THR A 669 -8.31 12.78 -19.91
N HIS A 670 -9.63 12.79 -20.14
CA HIS A 670 -10.27 13.65 -21.15
C HIS A 670 -11.21 14.76 -20.61
N SER A 671 -11.56 14.76 -19.32
CA SER A 671 -12.50 15.73 -18.75
C SER A 671 -12.21 16.09 -17.28
N ASP A 672 -12.62 17.28 -16.87
CA ASP A 672 -12.61 17.79 -15.49
C ASP A 672 -13.83 18.73 -15.29
N LEU A 673 -13.97 19.31 -14.10
CA LEU A 673 -14.93 20.37 -13.81
C LEU A 673 -14.25 21.74 -13.58
N ALA A 674 -15.03 22.80 -13.71
CA ALA A 674 -14.65 24.17 -13.39
C ALA A 674 -15.80 24.92 -12.71
N ASP A 675 -15.52 26.11 -12.19
CA ASP A 675 -16.48 27.09 -11.70
C ASP A 675 -17.45 26.58 -10.60
N TYR A 676 -17.00 25.61 -9.79
CA TYR A 676 -17.82 24.93 -8.79
C TYR A 676 -18.38 25.86 -7.71
N GLN A 677 -19.67 25.77 -7.43
CA GLN A 677 -20.36 26.50 -6.36
C GLN A 677 -21.31 25.55 -5.63
N THR A 678 -21.52 25.74 -4.33
CA THR A 678 -22.55 25.02 -3.56
C THR A 678 -23.11 25.86 -2.43
N ASP A 679 -24.35 25.58 -2.02
CA ASP A 679 -24.95 26.10 -0.81
C ASP A 679 -24.41 25.46 0.49
N GLY A 680 -23.78 24.28 0.38
CA GLY A 680 -23.31 23.44 1.50
C GLY A 680 -24.33 22.41 2.00
N LYS A 681 -25.44 22.23 1.26
CA LYS A 681 -26.60 21.38 1.60
C LYS A 681 -27.14 20.63 0.37
N GLY A 682 -26.27 20.31 -0.59
CA GLY A 682 -26.58 19.51 -1.78
C GLY A 682 -26.89 20.32 -3.04
N ALA A 683 -27.32 21.58 -2.93
CA ALA A 683 -27.49 22.42 -4.12
C ALA A 683 -26.11 22.90 -4.61
N CYS A 684 -25.82 22.69 -5.89
CA CYS A 684 -24.51 23.04 -6.46
C CYS A 684 -24.57 23.30 -7.98
N SER A 685 -23.55 23.98 -8.50
CA SER A 685 -23.34 24.14 -9.93
C SER A 685 -21.87 23.94 -10.30
N PHE A 686 -21.62 23.49 -11.53
CA PHE A 686 -20.28 23.31 -12.11
C PHE A 686 -20.34 23.36 -13.63
N ARG A 687 -19.23 23.75 -14.27
CA ARG A 687 -19.05 23.69 -15.73
C ARG A 687 -18.16 22.53 -16.13
N ILE A 688 -18.57 21.77 -17.14
CA ILE A 688 -17.79 20.68 -17.71
C ILE A 688 -16.68 21.23 -18.59
N VAL A 689 -15.45 20.75 -18.38
CA VAL A 689 -14.29 21.02 -19.23
C VAL A 689 -13.84 19.70 -19.84
N SER A 690 -13.86 19.56 -21.16
CA SER A 690 -13.61 18.28 -21.83
C SER A 690 -12.95 18.42 -23.20
N THR A 691 -12.07 17.47 -23.53
CA THR A 691 -11.51 17.32 -24.89
C THR A 691 -12.36 16.42 -25.79
N LEU A 692 -13.42 15.80 -25.26
CA LEU A 692 -14.38 15.03 -26.04
C LEU A 692 -15.23 15.97 -26.92
N LYS A 693 -15.50 15.55 -28.15
CA LYS A 693 -16.31 16.31 -29.13
C LYS A 693 -17.79 15.93 -29.09
N ASP A 694 -18.04 14.66 -28.84
CA ASP A 694 -19.36 14.03 -28.88
C ASP A 694 -20.06 14.11 -27.50
N GLU A 695 -21.31 13.69 -27.44
CA GLU A 695 -22.06 13.60 -26.19
C GLU A 695 -21.60 12.44 -25.32
N PHE A 696 -21.52 12.66 -24.00
CA PHE A 696 -21.12 11.64 -23.03
C PHE A 696 -21.90 11.77 -21.72
N ASP A 697 -21.88 10.69 -20.93
CA ASP A 697 -22.63 10.58 -19.68
C ASP A 697 -21.74 10.82 -18.45
N VAL A 698 -22.29 11.46 -17.42
CA VAL A 698 -21.62 11.87 -16.19
C VAL A 698 -22.34 11.28 -14.99
N SER A 699 -21.58 10.64 -14.09
CA SER A 699 -22.09 10.16 -12.81
C SER A 699 -21.65 11.12 -11.71
N PHE A 700 -22.61 11.54 -10.87
CA PHE A 700 -22.43 12.60 -9.88
C PHE A 700 -22.81 12.11 -8.48
N SER A 701 -22.07 12.53 -7.45
CA SER A 701 -22.41 12.30 -6.04
C SER A 701 -22.08 13.50 -5.15
N TYR A 702 -22.92 13.73 -4.15
CA TYR A 702 -22.74 14.67 -3.04
C TYR A 702 -22.96 13.88 -1.73
N PRO A 703 -21.94 13.20 -1.19
CA PRO A 703 -22.10 12.30 -0.05
C PRO A 703 -22.69 13.00 1.20
N TYR A 704 -23.35 12.21 2.06
CA TYR A 704 -24.06 12.64 3.27
C TYR A 704 -25.22 13.65 3.07
N VAL A 705 -25.75 13.77 1.86
CA VAL A 705 -26.93 14.60 1.55
C VAL A 705 -27.84 13.88 0.55
N ASP A 706 -29.15 13.78 0.84
CA ASP A 706 -30.14 13.34 -0.16
C ASP A 706 -30.31 14.43 -1.24
N ILE A 707 -29.79 14.13 -2.44
CA ILE A 707 -29.99 14.95 -3.64
C ILE A 707 -30.98 14.31 -4.62
N SER A 708 -31.56 13.16 -4.27
CA SER A 708 -32.40 12.35 -5.16
C SER A 708 -33.67 13.07 -5.61
N GLN A 709 -34.14 14.08 -4.87
CA GLN A 709 -35.32 14.88 -5.22
C GLN A 709 -34.99 16.24 -5.84
N LEU A 710 -33.72 16.61 -5.97
CA LEU A 710 -33.32 17.92 -6.47
C LEU A 710 -33.49 18.01 -8.01
N PRO A 711 -34.15 19.06 -8.54
CA PRO A 711 -34.22 19.28 -9.98
C PRO A 711 -32.84 19.60 -10.54
N VAL A 712 -32.58 19.16 -11.77
CA VAL A 712 -31.32 19.44 -12.48
C VAL A 712 -31.59 20.31 -13.70
N TYR A 713 -30.78 21.35 -13.87
CA TYR A 713 -30.80 22.25 -15.01
C TYR A 713 -29.46 22.21 -15.74
N LEU A 714 -29.51 22.36 -17.06
CA LEU A 714 -28.37 22.45 -17.95
C LEU A 714 -28.39 23.83 -18.63
N GLN A 715 -27.32 24.59 -18.51
CA GLN A 715 -27.06 25.77 -19.33
C GLN A 715 -26.09 25.41 -20.47
N ARG A 716 -26.54 25.57 -21.71
CA ARG A 716 -25.78 25.33 -22.94
C ARG A 716 -25.95 26.55 -23.86
N ASN A 717 -24.85 27.12 -24.35
CA ASN A 717 -24.85 28.36 -25.16
C ASN A 717 -25.63 29.54 -24.51
N GLY A 718 -25.56 29.65 -23.18
CA GLY A 718 -26.28 30.68 -22.40
C GLY A 718 -27.76 30.37 -22.12
N GLN A 719 -28.41 29.48 -22.89
CA GLN A 719 -29.79 29.06 -22.62
C GLN A 719 -29.82 28.02 -21.50
N LEU A 720 -30.68 28.24 -20.51
CA LEU A 720 -30.92 27.35 -19.37
C LEU A 720 -32.19 26.50 -19.62
N GLN A 721 -32.08 25.19 -19.45
CA GLN A 721 -33.19 24.23 -19.59
C GLN A 721 -33.22 23.26 -18.40
N ALA A 722 -34.40 22.88 -17.93
CA ALA A 722 -34.54 21.77 -17.00
C ALA A 722 -34.30 20.44 -17.74
N LEU A 723 -33.55 19.52 -17.12
CA LEU A 723 -33.37 18.18 -17.67
C LEU A 723 -34.59 17.30 -17.33
N THR A 724 -34.93 16.38 -18.24
CA THR A 724 -36.05 15.44 -18.06
C THR A 724 -35.58 14.10 -17.53
N ALA A 725 -36.51 13.21 -17.14
CA ALA A 725 -36.21 11.84 -16.72
C ALA A 725 -35.55 10.96 -17.82
N ALA A 726 -35.49 11.43 -19.07
CA ALA A 726 -34.73 10.79 -20.16
C ALA A 726 -33.27 11.30 -20.28
N ALA A 727 -32.91 12.31 -19.47
CA ALA A 727 -31.59 12.92 -19.36
C ALA A 727 -30.99 12.77 -17.95
N VAL A 728 -31.81 12.59 -16.91
CA VAL A 728 -31.37 12.33 -15.51
C VAL A 728 -32.04 11.07 -14.97
N ARG A 729 -31.24 10.18 -14.38
CA ARG A 729 -31.70 9.04 -13.58
C ARG A 729 -31.30 9.23 -12.12
N HIS A 730 -32.28 9.07 -11.22
CA HIS A 730 -32.14 9.17 -9.77
C HIS A 730 -32.13 7.74 -9.20
N PRO A 731 -30.96 7.17 -8.80
CA PRO A 731 -30.85 5.78 -8.36
C PRO A 731 -31.50 5.55 -6.96
N PRO A 732 -32.52 4.68 -6.83
CA PRO A 732 -33.23 4.44 -5.56
C PRO A 732 -32.43 3.59 -4.54
N GLN A 733 -31.16 3.36 -4.81
CA GLN A 733 -30.18 2.79 -3.87
C GLN A 733 -29.12 3.79 -3.40
N ALA A 734 -29.00 4.94 -4.06
CA ALA A 734 -27.91 5.88 -3.83
C ALA A 734 -28.45 7.32 -3.81
N LEU A 735 -28.99 7.73 -2.66
CA LEU A 735 -29.67 9.02 -2.50
C LEU A 735 -28.71 10.21 -2.60
N SER A 736 -27.44 9.98 -2.31
CA SER A 736 -26.37 10.97 -2.51
C SER A 736 -26.02 11.23 -3.98
N SER A 737 -26.69 10.57 -4.93
CA SER A 737 -26.17 10.37 -6.28
C SER A 737 -27.16 10.64 -7.43
N LEU A 738 -26.62 10.98 -8.60
CA LEU A 738 -27.36 11.22 -9.86
C LEU A 738 -26.57 10.68 -11.07
N TYR A 739 -27.29 10.18 -12.08
CA TYR A 739 -26.71 9.86 -13.40
C TYR A 739 -27.26 10.84 -14.45
N LEU A 740 -26.37 11.57 -15.12
CA LEU A 740 -26.67 12.60 -16.11
C LEU A 740 -26.22 12.12 -17.49
N SER A 741 -27.08 12.19 -18.51
CA SER A 741 -26.73 11.76 -19.88
C SER A 741 -26.67 12.90 -20.89
N ARG A 742 -25.96 12.67 -21.99
CA ARG A 742 -25.88 13.56 -23.17
C ARG A 742 -25.27 14.94 -22.90
N LEU A 743 -24.30 15.00 -22.00
CA LEU A 743 -23.56 16.21 -21.68
C LEU A 743 -22.38 16.41 -22.64
N ARG A 744 -21.88 17.65 -22.72
CA ARG A 744 -20.83 18.10 -23.66
C ARG A 744 -19.82 19.02 -22.96
N ASN A 745 -18.68 19.24 -23.61
CA ASN A 745 -17.74 20.30 -23.20
C ASN A 745 -18.43 21.68 -23.14
N GLY A 746 -18.20 22.44 -22.06
CA GLY A 746 -18.74 23.79 -21.88
C GLY A 746 -20.13 23.86 -21.26
N ASP A 747 -20.83 22.73 -21.13
CA ASP A 747 -22.11 22.66 -20.41
C ASP A 747 -21.94 23.07 -18.94
N THR A 748 -22.85 23.90 -18.42
CA THR A 748 -22.91 24.23 -16.99
C THR A 748 -24.13 23.58 -16.37
N ILE A 749 -23.91 22.72 -15.37
CA ILE A 749 -24.95 21.97 -14.66
C ILE A 749 -25.29 22.69 -13.36
N PHE A 750 -26.57 22.70 -13.01
CA PHE A 750 -27.11 23.20 -11.75
C PHE A 750 -27.99 22.12 -11.12
N ILE A 751 -27.81 21.85 -9.84
CA ILE A 751 -28.57 20.86 -9.05
C ILE A 751 -29.25 21.60 -7.90
N GLY A 752 -30.55 21.38 -7.71
CA GLY A 752 -31.38 22.01 -6.70
C GLY A 752 -31.87 23.40 -7.08
N ALA A 753 -30.95 24.32 -7.40
CA ALA A 753 -31.25 25.72 -7.69
C ALA A 753 -30.74 26.17 -9.07
N ALA A 754 -31.64 26.70 -9.90
CA ALA A 754 -31.36 27.18 -11.26
C ALA A 754 -30.37 28.36 -11.36
N ASN A 755 -30.02 28.98 -10.23
CA ASN A 755 -28.95 29.97 -10.08
C ASN A 755 -28.46 29.94 -8.63
N LEU A 756 -27.15 30.02 -8.41
CA LEU A 756 -26.53 30.08 -7.09
C LEU A 756 -25.79 31.41 -6.94
N ALA A 757 -26.21 32.23 -5.98
CA ALA A 757 -25.61 33.54 -5.72
C ALA A 757 -24.34 33.43 -4.85
N ARG A 758 -23.36 32.62 -5.28
CA ARG A 758 -22.09 32.40 -4.58
C ARG A 758 -20.89 32.49 -5.53
N HIS A 759 -19.71 32.73 -4.99
CA HIS A 759 -18.48 32.73 -5.78
C HIS A 759 -17.95 31.30 -6.00
N PRO A 760 -17.32 31.02 -7.15
CA PRO A 760 -16.65 29.74 -7.38
C PRO A 760 -15.59 29.41 -6.33
N ILE A 761 -15.61 28.17 -5.87
CA ILE A 761 -14.58 27.56 -5.02
C ILE A 761 -13.34 27.28 -5.88
N ASN A 762 -12.16 27.69 -5.41
CA ASN A 762 -10.92 27.52 -6.16
C ASN A 762 -10.32 26.11 -5.96
N ILE A 763 -10.51 25.24 -6.94
CA ILE A 763 -10.18 23.81 -6.87
C ILE A 763 -8.74 23.57 -7.36
N THR A 764 -7.74 23.86 -6.53
CA THR A 764 -6.30 23.68 -6.84
C THR A 764 -5.72 22.30 -6.48
N ILE A 765 -4.59 21.93 -7.10
CA ILE A 765 -3.68 20.85 -6.66
C ILE A 765 -2.28 21.50 -6.53
N PRO A 766 -1.50 21.27 -5.45
CA PRO A 766 -0.22 21.94 -5.25
C PRO A 766 0.88 21.53 -6.24
N LEU A 767 0.88 20.27 -6.71
CA LEU A 767 2.00 19.67 -7.47
C LEU A 767 1.54 18.82 -8.65
N THR A 768 1.03 19.44 -9.72
CA THR A 768 0.71 18.70 -10.96
C THR A 768 1.89 18.58 -11.91
N TYR A 769 1.92 17.51 -12.71
CA TYR A 769 2.70 17.48 -13.96
C TYR A 769 2.28 18.61 -14.90
N LYS A 770 3.21 19.10 -15.73
CA LYS A 770 2.95 20.07 -16.80
C LYS A 770 3.68 19.61 -18.06
N ASP A 771 2.99 19.61 -19.20
CA ASP A 771 3.57 19.16 -20.49
C ASP A 771 4.84 19.96 -20.86
N ASN A 772 4.84 21.24 -20.48
CA ASN A 772 5.92 22.22 -20.62
C ASN A 772 6.70 22.46 -19.31
N ASP A 773 6.80 21.47 -18.42
CA ASP A 773 7.73 21.55 -17.30
C ASP A 773 9.18 21.70 -17.81
N ASP A 774 9.84 22.74 -17.31
CA ASP A 774 11.21 23.10 -17.65
C ASP A 774 12.19 22.15 -16.96
N VAL A 775 12.81 21.29 -17.77
CA VAL A 775 13.74 20.24 -17.31
C VAL A 775 14.97 20.83 -16.60
N SER A 776 15.36 22.07 -16.90
CA SER A 776 16.53 22.70 -16.26
C SER A 776 16.34 22.92 -14.76
N LYS A 777 15.10 22.98 -14.28
CA LYS A 777 14.74 23.09 -12.85
C LYS A 777 15.07 21.83 -12.04
N TYR A 778 15.40 20.72 -12.72
CA TYR A 778 15.87 19.49 -12.10
C TYR A 778 17.38 19.26 -12.32
N SER A 779 18.13 20.31 -12.70
CA SER A 779 19.59 20.31 -12.53
C SER A 779 19.94 20.43 -11.04
N GLY A 780 20.99 19.74 -10.59
CA GLY A 780 21.38 19.73 -9.17
C GLY A 780 20.46 18.94 -8.21
N VAL A 781 19.50 18.14 -8.69
CA VAL A 781 18.75 17.18 -7.82
C VAL A 781 19.64 16.06 -7.26
N SER A 782 20.87 15.96 -7.75
CA SER A 782 21.98 15.19 -7.19
C SER A 782 23.24 16.03 -7.29
N SER A 783 24.21 15.82 -6.38
CA SER A 783 25.55 16.40 -6.45
C SER A 783 26.39 15.88 -7.63
N ASP A 784 26.08 14.67 -8.11
CA ASP A 784 26.94 13.92 -9.03
C ASP A 784 26.26 13.56 -10.35
N PHE A 785 24.93 13.72 -10.44
CA PHE A 785 24.13 13.45 -11.63
C PHE A 785 23.36 14.68 -12.11
N ASP A 786 23.57 15.06 -13.37
CA ASP A 786 22.86 16.14 -14.04
C ASP A 786 21.91 15.58 -15.11
N ILE A 787 20.61 15.82 -14.94
CA ILE A 787 19.62 15.56 -15.99
C ILE A 787 19.88 16.53 -17.15
N ILE A 788 19.97 16.02 -18.38
CA ILE A 788 20.24 16.82 -19.57
C ILE A 788 18.92 17.25 -20.22
N PRO A 789 18.59 18.55 -20.30
CA PRO A 789 17.44 19.03 -21.05
C PRO A 789 17.60 18.70 -22.54
N LEU A 790 16.61 18.01 -23.11
CA LEU A 790 16.60 17.60 -24.52
C LEU A 790 15.66 18.50 -25.32
N SER A 791 16.25 19.35 -26.17
CA SER A 791 15.48 20.14 -27.14
C SER A 791 15.22 19.32 -28.41
N SER A 792 13.97 18.92 -28.65
CA SER A 792 13.53 18.43 -29.96
C SER A 792 12.21 19.08 -30.37
N THR A 793 12.01 19.23 -31.68
CA THR A 793 10.76 19.73 -32.29
C THR A 793 9.68 18.64 -32.41
N SER A 794 9.88 17.50 -31.75
CA SER A 794 9.26 16.20 -32.09
C SER A 794 8.94 15.34 -30.85
N SER A 795 8.66 15.97 -29.70
CA SER A 795 8.18 15.25 -28.52
C SER A 795 6.79 14.68 -28.77
N ARG A 796 6.60 13.37 -28.54
CA ARG A 796 5.32 12.69 -28.76
C ARG A 796 4.68 12.35 -27.41
N LYS A 797 3.38 12.63 -27.24
CA LYS A 797 2.64 12.12 -26.07
C LYS A 797 2.57 10.59 -26.14
N LEU A 798 2.97 9.92 -25.06
CA LEU A 798 2.85 8.46 -24.94
C LEU A 798 1.37 8.06 -24.87
N SER A 799 1.03 6.90 -25.42
CA SER A 799 -0.30 6.30 -25.20
C SER A 799 -0.44 5.95 -23.71
N GLN A 800 -1.61 6.20 -23.14
CA GLN A 800 -1.97 5.90 -21.75
C GLN A 800 -3.25 5.05 -21.66
N ASP A 801 -3.68 4.46 -22.79
CA ASP A 801 -4.89 3.65 -22.87
C ASP A 801 -4.68 2.30 -22.18
N TRP A 802 -5.47 2.03 -21.15
CA TRP A 802 -5.45 0.77 -20.40
C TRP A 802 -6.01 -0.43 -21.17
N ASN A 803 -6.67 -0.20 -22.31
CA ASN A 803 -7.17 -1.24 -23.21
C ASN A 803 -6.14 -1.61 -24.31
N ASP A 804 -5.05 -0.84 -24.46
CA ASP A 804 -3.95 -1.09 -25.39
C ASP A 804 -2.72 -1.64 -24.63
N LEU A 805 -2.47 -2.95 -24.71
CA LEU A 805 -1.29 -3.60 -24.11
C LEU A 805 0.05 -3.05 -24.65
N ALA A 806 0.05 -2.37 -25.79
CA ALA A 806 1.20 -1.71 -26.38
C ALA A 806 1.31 -0.21 -26.00
N SER A 807 0.47 0.27 -25.06
CA SER A 807 0.55 1.60 -24.46
C SER A 807 1.59 1.67 -23.33
N PHE A 808 1.81 2.88 -22.81
CA PHE A 808 2.65 3.13 -21.63
C PHE A 808 1.79 3.51 -20.42
N ALA A 809 0.57 3.00 -20.32
CA ALA A 809 -0.32 3.29 -19.19
C ALA A 809 0.38 3.03 -17.84
N GLY A 810 0.21 3.96 -16.90
CA GLY A 810 0.94 3.99 -15.62
C GLY A 810 2.30 4.72 -15.66
N LEU A 811 2.91 4.97 -16.83
CA LEU A 811 4.16 5.75 -16.93
C LEU A 811 3.90 7.27 -16.99
N ALA A 812 4.09 7.95 -15.86
CA ALA A 812 4.00 9.39 -15.77
C ALA A 812 5.18 10.13 -16.44
N GLN A 813 4.92 11.27 -17.09
CA GLN A 813 5.96 12.25 -17.43
C GLN A 813 6.40 13.00 -16.16
N GLY A 814 7.70 13.03 -15.86
CA GLY A 814 8.20 13.74 -14.68
C GLY A 814 9.63 13.35 -14.31
N LEU A 815 10.07 13.76 -13.11
CA LEU A 815 11.29 13.25 -12.47
C LEU A 815 11.03 11.83 -11.96
N HIS A 816 11.93 10.90 -12.29
CA HIS A 816 11.99 9.53 -11.78
C HIS A 816 13.43 9.22 -11.33
N TRP A 817 13.58 8.16 -10.54
CA TRP A 817 14.87 7.64 -10.10
C TRP A 817 14.96 6.15 -10.41
N THR A 818 16.16 5.65 -10.72
CA THR A 818 16.41 4.21 -10.95
C THR A 818 17.88 3.89 -10.67
N TYR A 819 18.17 2.91 -9.82
CA TYR A 819 19.55 2.52 -9.42
C TYR A 819 20.43 3.69 -8.92
N GLY A 820 19.80 4.69 -8.29
CA GLY A 820 20.43 5.92 -7.81
C GLY A 820 20.58 7.03 -8.85
N VAL A 821 20.17 6.80 -10.11
CA VAL A 821 20.27 7.75 -11.22
C VAL A 821 18.94 8.48 -11.41
N PRO A 822 18.90 9.82 -11.30
CA PRO A 822 17.70 10.59 -11.61
C PRO A 822 17.55 10.77 -13.13
N TYR A 823 16.32 10.80 -13.65
CA TYR A 823 16.04 11.16 -15.03
C TYR A 823 14.68 11.85 -15.18
N PHE A 824 14.53 12.67 -16.23
CA PHE A 824 13.23 13.27 -16.58
C PHE A 824 12.58 12.49 -17.73
N GLN A 825 11.56 11.70 -17.40
CA GLN A 825 10.80 10.85 -18.31
C GLN A 825 9.95 11.71 -19.26
N LYS A 826 10.34 11.79 -20.54
CA LYS A 826 9.55 12.40 -21.63
C LYS A 826 9.95 11.75 -22.96
N SER A 827 9.01 11.52 -23.87
CA SER A 827 9.32 10.80 -25.12
C SER A 827 9.82 11.73 -26.23
N TYR A 828 10.99 11.42 -26.76
CA TYR A 828 11.69 12.14 -27.83
C TYR A 828 11.93 11.24 -29.04
N THR A 829 11.95 11.83 -30.23
CA THR A 829 12.16 11.12 -31.50
C THR A 829 13.22 11.79 -32.37
N GLY A 830 14.03 10.99 -33.07
CA GLY A 830 15.16 11.44 -33.88
C GLY A 830 16.49 11.46 -33.13
N GLY A 831 17.56 11.86 -33.81
CA GLY A 831 18.87 12.14 -33.19
C GLY A 831 18.88 13.54 -32.59
N ILE A 832 19.28 13.67 -31.33
CA ILE A 832 19.25 14.94 -30.59
C ILE A 832 20.66 15.48 -30.46
N THR A 833 20.91 16.63 -31.10
CA THR A 833 22.14 17.40 -30.89
C THR A 833 22.11 18.04 -29.51
N THR A 834 23.08 17.70 -28.66
CA THR A 834 23.21 18.24 -27.30
C THR A 834 24.67 18.19 -26.88
N LYS A 835 25.19 19.31 -26.35
CA LYS A 835 26.60 19.45 -25.97
C LYS A 835 26.79 19.10 -24.49
N ILE A 836 27.22 17.87 -24.22
CA ILE A 836 27.45 17.38 -22.85
C ILE A 836 28.96 17.29 -22.59
N SER A 837 29.52 18.36 -22.02
CA SER A 837 30.93 18.44 -21.60
C SER A 837 31.13 18.00 -20.15
N GLY A 838 32.33 17.49 -19.83
CA GLY A 838 32.76 17.20 -18.45
C GLY A 838 32.12 15.98 -17.78
N ALA A 839 31.30 15.20 -18.50
CA ALA A 839 30.74 13.95 -18.01
C ALA A 839 31.79 12.83 -18.02
N ARG A 840 31.77 11.95 -17.02
CA ARG A 840 32.57 10.71 -16.98
C ARG A 840 31.77 9.50 -17.48
N ALA A 841 30.45 9.52 -17.30
CA ALA A 841 29.51 8.58 -17.89
C ALA A 841 28.23 9.31 -18.33
N ILE A 842 27.55 8.75 -19.32
CA ILE A 842 26.21 9.17 -19.77
C ILE A 842 25.27 7.97 -19.67
N PHE A 843 24.12 8.16 -19.03
CA PHE A 843 23.01 7.22 -18.97
C PHE A 843 21.94 7.62 -19.98
N LEU A 844 21.49 6.66 -20.78
CA LEU A 844 20.40 6.81 -21.75
C LEU A 844 19.21 5.95 -21.33
N PHE A 845 18.04 6.60 -21.22
CA PHE A 845 16.77 5.94 -20.95
C PHE A 845 16.00 5.84 -22.26
N TYR A 846 15.55 4.64 -22.66
CA TYR A 846 14.87 4.42 -23.94
C TYR A 846 13.92 3.23 -23.94
N ALA A 847 12.81 3.32 -24.69
CA ALA A 847 11.93 2.18 -24.95
C ALA A 847 12.25 1.53 -26.31
N PRO A 848 12.40 0.20 -26.39
CA PRO A 848 12.56 -0.50 -27.66
C PRO A 848 11.22 -0.62 -28.43
N LYS A 849 11.31 -0.86 -29.75
CA LYS A 849 10.12 -1.02 -30.62
C LYS A 849 9.19 -2.17 -30.16
N SER A 850 9.78 -3.26 -29.70
CA SER A 850 9.16 -4.48 -29.16
C SER A 850 10.07 -5.04 -28.06
N ILE A 851 9.51 -5.76 -27.08
CA ILE A 851 10.27 -6.40 -26.01
C ILE A 851 11.15 -7.57 -26.50
N ASP A 852 10.80 -8.19 -27.64
CA ASP A 852 11.51 -9.36 -28.20
C ASP A 852 12.64 -8.96 -29.16
N VAL A 853 12.38 -7.96 -30.01
CA VAL A 853 13.27 -7.54 -31.10
C VAL A 853 14.21 -6.44 -30.64
N VAL A 854 15.47 -6.80 -30.39
CA VAL A 854 16.56 -5.83 -30.17
C VAL A 854 16.94 -5.22 -31.51
N GLY A 855 16.29 -4.12 -31.89
CA GLY A 855 16.96 -3.11 -32.72
C GLY A 855 18.19 -2.60 -31.97
N ALA A 856 19.28 -2.28 -32.67
CA ALA A 856 20.52 -1.85 -32.02
C ALA A 856 20.26 -0.69 -31.04
N PRO A 857 20.94 -0.65 -29.86
CA PRO A 857 20.70 0.39 -28.86
C PRO A 857 20.99 1.78 -29.41
N PRO A 858 20.51 2.85 -28.75
CA PRO A 858 20.99 4.22 -29.02
C PRO A 858 22.51 4.31 -28.87
N HIS A 859 23.12 5.35 -29.45
CA HIS A 859 24.56 5.58 -29.36
C HIS A 859 24.89 7.07 -29.22
N LEU A 860 26.13 7.37 -28.86
CA LEU A 860 26.63 8.74 -28.69
C LEU A 860 27.61 9.09 -29.81
N VAL A 861 27.66 10.36 -30.19
CA VAL A 861 28.69 10.91 -31.09
C VAL A 861 29.47 12.00 -30.35
N LEU A 862 30.80 11.90 -30.40
CA LEU A 862 31.74 12.84 -29.79
C LEU A 862 32.05 14.06 -30.68
N ASP A 863 32.72 15.04 -30.09
CA ASP A 863 33.33 16.20 -30.74
C ASP A 863 34.30 15.89 -31.89
N ASN A 864 35.03 14.78 -31.81
CA ASN A 864 35.90 14.27 -32.89
C ASN A 864 35.14 13.45 -33.96
N GLY A 865 33.80 13.36 -33.89
CA GLY A 865 32.96 12.55 -34.78
C GLY A 865 32.93 11.05 -34.47
N GLN A 866 33.66 10.59 -33.43
CA GLN A 866 33.68 9.18 -33.04
C GLN A 866 32.36 8.74 -32.42
N THR A 867 31.86 7.58 -32.85
CA THR A 867 30.69 6.92 -32.23
C THR A 867 31.11 6.10 -31.01
N ILE A 868 30.42 6.30 -29.87
CA ILE A 868 30.50 5.44 -28.68
C ILE A 868 29.21 4.61 -28.57
N ARG A 869 29.37 3.31 -28.34
CA ARG A 869 28.27 2.38 -28.01
C ARG A 869 28.04 2.35 -26.49
N LEU A 870 26.81 2.04 -26.10
CA LEU A 870 26.48 1.74 -24.70
C LEU A 870 27.07 0.38 -24.28
N SER A 871 27.04 0.09 -22.98
CA SER A 871 27.65 -1.10 -22.39
C SER A 871 27.03 -2.42 -22.87
N GLY A 872 25.76 -2.41 -23.28
CA GLY A 872 24.97 -3.59 -23.59
C GLY A 872 24.33 -4.25 -22.37
N GLN A 873 24.64 -3.79 -21.15
CA GLN A 873 24.04 -4.22 -19.89
C GLN A 873 22.79 -3.40 -19.56
N ALA A 874 21.85 -3.33 -20.52
CA ALA A 874 20.63 -2.57 -20.37
C ALA A 874 19.71 -3.18 -19.28
N ALA A 875 19.48 -2.43 -18.20
CA ALA A 875 18.57 -2.77 -17.12
C ALA A 875 17.18 -2.16 -17.36
N PRO A 876 16.10 -2.72 -16.79
CA PRO A 876 14.78 -2.10 -16.82
C PRO A 876 14.73 -0.92 -15.84
N ALA A 877 14.23 0.23 -16.29
CA ALA A 877 13.97 1.43 -15.48
C ALA A 877 12.47 1.72 -15.31
N TRP A 878 11.63 1.16 -16.17
CA TRP A 878 10.19 1.01 -15.96
C TRP A 878 9.66 -0.18 -16.74
N ARG A 879 8.60 -0.83 -16.26
CA ARG A 879 7.86 -1.88 -16.96
C ARG A 879 6.35 -1.62 -16.82
N GLY A 880 5.60 -1.84 -17.91
CA GLY A 880 4.14 -1.81 -17.86
C GLY A 880 3.59 -2.89 -16.95
N TRP A 881 2.57 -2.55 -16.16
CA TRP A 881 1.98 -3.44 -15.16
C TRP A 881 0.46 -3.24 -15.13
N PRO A 882 -0.38 -4.29 -15.04
CA PRO A 882 -0.07 -5.71 -14.82
C PRO A 882 0.75 -6.40 -15.93
N PRO A 883 1.27 -7.63 -15.71
CA PRO A 883 2.18 -8.35 -16.61
C PRO A 883 1.78 -8.50 -18.09
N SER A 884 0.55 -8.18 -18.47
CA SER A 884 0.10 -8.19 -19.86
C SER A 884 0.60 -6.99 -20.69
N PHE A 885 1.07 -5.90 -20.06
CA PHE A 885 1.61 -4.75 -20.79
C PHE A 885 2.99 -5.01 -21.39
N GLN A 886 3.13 -4.69 -22.67
CA GLN A 886 4.27 -5.09 -23.52
C GLN A 886 5.38 -4.02 -23.57
N ARG A 887 5.25 -2.92 -22.80
CA ARG A 887 6.21 -1.81 -22.78
C ARG A 887 7.16 -1.86 -21.60
N VAL A 888 8.37 -1.38 -21.89
CA VAL A 888 9.49 -1.29 -20.96
C VAL A 888 10.31 -0.05 -21.33
N VAL A 889 10.83 0.66 -20.33
CA VAL A 889 11.91 1.64 -20.51
C VAL A 889 13.19 1.00 -19.98
N LEU A 890 14.25 1.06 -20.78
CA LEU A 890 15.56 0.52 -20.47
C LEU A 890 16.54 1.64 -20.17
N MET A 891 17.46 1.37 -19.25
CA MET A 891 18.57 2.21 -18.87
C MET A 891 19.87 1.48 -19.22
N ASP A 892 20.71 2.10 -20.02
CA ASP A 892 22.08 1.64 -20.33
C ASP A 892 23.00 2.87 -20.39
N TYR A 893 24.31 2.66 -20.30
CA TYR A 893 25.29 3.72 -20.10
C TYR A 893 26.48 3.60 -21.04
N ALA A 894 27.20 4.71 -21.21
CA ALA A 894 28.52 4.75 -21.81
C ALA A 894 29.50 5.51 -20.92
N LEU A 895 30.72 5.02 -20.81
CA LEU A 895 31.85 5.77 -20.23
C LEU A 895 32.40 6.73 -21.29
N ILE A 896 32.73 7.95 -20.88
CA ILE A 896 33.22 9.01 -21.78
C ILE A 896 34.74 9.13 -21.66
N PRO A 897 35.50 9.02 -22.77
CA PRO A 897 36.94 9.25 -22.78
C PRO A 897 37.32 10.63 -22.25
N SER A 898 38.39 10.70 -21.45
CA SER A 898 38.83 11.95 -20.83
C SER A 898 39.20 13.00 -21.88
N GLY A 899 38.72 14.24 -21.68
CA GLY A 899 38.93 15.37 -22.59
C GLY A 899 37.84 15.57 -23.65
N HIS A 900 36.98 14.57 -23.90
CA HIS A 900 35.94 14.64 -24.92
C HIS A 900 34.60 15.17 -24.43
N THR A 901 33.84 15.75 -25.36
CA THR A 901 32.46 16.22 -25.22
C THR A 901 31.54 15.41 -26.13
N VAL A 902 30.38 14.99 -25.61
CA VAL A 902 29.30 14.43 -26.46
C VAL A 902 28.61 15.58 -27.20
N GLN A 903 28.39 15.42 -28.50
CA GLN A 903 27.70 16.38 -29.36
C GLN A 903 26.29 15.92 -29.77
N GLN A 904 26.06 14.60 -29.80
CA GLN A 904 24.78 14.04 -30.24
C GLN A 904 24.44 12.74 -29.50
N VAL A 905 23.16 12.58 -29.17
CA VAL A 905 22.54 11.33 -28.74
C VAL A 905 21.70 10.82 -29.92
N VAL A 906 22.06 9.67 -30.48
CA VAL A 906 21.41 9.12 -31.68
C VAL A 906 20.49 7.97 -31.29
N ALA A 907 19.18 8.20 -31.37
CA ALA A 907 18.18 7.15 -31.23
C ALA A 907 18.13 6.29 -32.50
N THR A 908 18.47 5.01 -32.36
CA THR A 908 18.39 4.03 -33.47
C THR A 908 16.93 3.81 -33.91
N ALA A 909 16.72 3.62 -35.21
CA ALA A 909 15.41 3.51 -35.84
C ALA A 909 14.49 2.48 -35.15
N GLY A 910 13.37 2.97 -34.60
CA GLY A 910 12.37 2.18 -33.88
C GLY A 910 12.43 2.29 -32.35
N ASN A 911 13.54 2.75 -31.77
CA ASN A 911 13.64 3.06 -30.35
C ASN A 911 13.13 4.48 -30.07
N GLN A 912 12.52 4.69 -28.90
CA GLN A 912 12.09 6.00 -28.41
C GLN A 912 13.01 6.40 -27.25
N LEU A 913 13.65 7.58 -27.32
CA LEU A 913 14.45 8.09 -26.21
C LEU A 913 13.50 8.70 -25.16
N MET A 914 13.76 8.42 -23.89
CA MET A 914 12.91 8.78 -22.75
C MET A 914 13.58 9.75 -21.77
N GLY A 915 14.92 9.83 -21.77
CA GLY A 915 15.69 10.70 -20.88
C GLY A 915 17.20 10.50 -21.05
N VAL A 916 17.99 11.48 -20.59
CA VAL A 916 19.45 11.45 -20.61
C VAL A 916 19.99 12.10 -19.34
N THR A 917 20.94 11.44 -18.69
CA THR A 917 21.57 11.92 -17.44
C THR A 917 23.08 11.78 -17.53
N ALA A 918 23.81 12.83 -17.17
CA ALA A 918 25.27 12.85 -17.16
C ALA A 918 25.81 12.67 -15.73
N PHE A 919 26.83 11.83 -15.57
CA PHE A 919 27.52 11.67 -14.30
C PHE A 919 28.81 12.49 -14.27
N ARG A 920 28.98 13.30 -13.22
CA ARG A 920 30.13 14.20 -12.98
C ARG A 920 30.84 13.94 -11.64
N GLY A 921 30.38 12.97 -10.85
CA GLY A 921 31.00 12.52 -9.61
C GLY A 921 32.27 11.67 -9.77
N ARG A 922 32.79 11.10 -8.67
CA ARG A 922 34.01 10.26 -8.71
C ARG A 922 33.66 8.85 -9.19
N MET A 923 34.57 8.20 -9.92
CA MET A 923 34.32 6.85 -10.46
C MET A 923 34.09 5.78 -9.39
N THR A 924 34.55 5.99 -8.15
CA THR A 924 34.23 5.14 -6.99
C THR A 924 32.75 5.16 -6.64
N ASP A 925 32.13 6.33 -6.72
CA ASP A 925 30.77 6.57 -6.26
C ASP A 925 29.76 5.97 -7.27
N LEU A 926 30.18 5.91 -8.53
CA LEU A 926 29.44 5.28 -9.62
C LEU A 926 29.39 3.74 -9.52
N GLN A 927 30.33 3.09 -8.81
CA GLN A 927 30.45 1.63 -8.80
C GLN A 927 29.20 0.94 -8.23
N THR A 928 28.58 1.51 -7.21
CA THR A 928 27.35 0.98 -6.60
C THR A 928 26.18 0.97 -7.58
N THR A 929 25.96 2.07 -8.31
CA THR A 929 24.95 2.17 -9.38
C THR A 929 25.20 1.15 -10.48
N LEU A 930 26.44 1.03 -10.98
CA LEU A 930 26.76 0.08 -12.06
C LEU A 930 26.63 -1.38 -11.61
N HIS A 931 26.95 -1.69 -10.35
CA HIS A 931 26.74 -3.03 -9.79
C HIS A 931 25.25 -3.39 -9.70
N ALA A 932 24.42 -2.50 -9.13
CA ALA A 932 22.97 -2.71 -9.01
C ALA A 932 22.31 -2.86 -10.41
N MET A 933 22.65 -1.97 -11.34
CA MET A 933 22.15 -2.00 -12.71
C MET A 933 22.63 -3.25 -13.46
N GLY A 934 23.88 -3.70 -13.28
CA GLY A 934 24.40 -4.93 -13.90
C GLY A 934 23.71 -6.20 -13.38
N ALA A 935 23.35 -6.25 -12.10
CA ALA A 935 22.54 -7.33 -11.54
C ALA A 935 21.11 -7.33 -12.13
N ALA A 936 20.45 -6.18 -12.18
CA ALA A 936 19.12 -6.03 -12.75
C ALA A 936 19.07 -6.34 -14.26
N ALA A 937 20.08 -5.91 -15.02
CA ALA A 937 20.26 -6.28 -16.43
C ALA A 937 20.41 -7.81 -16.60
N THR A 938 21.14 -8.47 -15.71
CA THR A 938 21.31 -9.93 -15.74
C THR A 938 19.98 -10.67 -15.55
N ILE A 939 19.17 -10.25 -14.57
CA ILE A 939 17.81 -10.78 -14.34
C ILE A 939 16.94 -10.54 -15.57
N TYR A 940 16.94 -9.32 -16.11
CA TYR A 940 16.11 -8.95 -17.26
C TYR A 940 16.43 -9.74 -18.54
N GLN A 941 17.70 -10.05 -18.82
CA GLN A 941 18.02 -10.92 -19.96
C GLN A 941 17.54 -12.37 -19.74
N GLN A 942 17.49 -12.87 -18.50
CA GLN A 942 16.90 -14.19 -18.20
C GLN A 942 15.38 -14.18 -18.44
N GLU A 943 14.67 -13.14 -17.97
CA GLU A 943 13.23 -12.96 -18.24
C GLU A 943 12.93 -12.93 -19.74
N ARG A 944 13.71 -12.16 -20.53
CA ARG A 944 13.52 -12.08 -21.99
C ARG A 944 13.79 -13.38 -22.71
N ASN A 945 14.77 -14.16 -22.26
CA ASN A 945 15.02 -15.49 -22.81
C ASN A 945 13.87 -16.45 -22.47
N ASN A 946 13.28 -16.34 -21.27
CA ASN A 946 12.07 -17.07 -20.92
C ASN A 946 10.84 -16.64 -21.76
N LEU A 947 10.61 -15.34 -21.97
CA LEU A 947 9.56 -14.85 -22.88
C LEU A 947 9.71 -15.39 -24.30
N ARG A 948 10.93 -15.39 -24.85
CA ARG A 948 11.24 -15.97 -26.18
C ARG A 948 10.96 -17.46 -26.25
N LEU A 949 11.22 -18.22 -25.18
CA LEU A 949 10.86 -19.63 -25.09
C LEU A 949 9.33 -19.81 -25.12
N LEU A 950 8.57 -18.99 -24.40
CA LEU A 950 7.10 -19.04 -24.41
C LEU A 950 6.51 -18.68 -25.78
N VAL A 951 7.04 -17.66 -26.46
CA VAL A 951 6.64 -17.28 -27.84
C VAL A 951 6.98 -18.38 -28.85
N THR A 952 8.15 -19.01 -28.71
CA THR A 952 8.56 -20.16 -29.54
C THR A 952 7.62 -21.35 -29.30
N PHE A 953 7.33 -21.68 -28.04
CA PHE A 953 6.42 -22.75 -27.68
C PHE A 953 5.00 -22.49 -28.20
N LYS A 954 4.44 -21.29 -28.01
CA LYS A 954 3.16 -20.82 -28.57
C LYS A 954 3.09 -21.02 -30.09
N SER A 955 4.21 -20.79 -30.79
CA SER A 955 4.31 -20.98 -32.24
C SER A 955 4.37 -22.45 -32.66
N SER A 956 4.88 -23.34 -31.81
CA SER A 956 4.88 -24.81 -32.02
C SER A 956 3.59 -25.51 -31.57
N LEU A 957 2.80 -24.87 -30.71
CA LEU A 957 1.56 -25.42 -30.15
C LEU A 957 0.52 -25.87 -31.20
N PRO A 958 0.44 -25.30 -32.44
CA PRO A 958 -0.39 -25.83 -33.53
C PRO A 958 0.09 -27.15 -34.15
N SER A 959 1.37 -27.52 -34.02
CA SER A 959 1.93 -28.77 -34.59
C SER A 959 2.00 -29.93 -33.61
N LEU A 960 1.59 -29.74 -32.35
CA LEU A 960 1.36 -30.83 -31.40
C LEU A 960 0.00 -31.49 -31.68
N ALA A 961 -0.14 -32.79 -31.37
CA ALA A 961 -1.27 -33.60 -31.83
C ALA A 961 -2.64 -33.07 -31.35
N PRO A 962 -3.67 -33.03 -32.21
CA PRO A 962 -4.98 -32.52 -31.84
C PRO A 962 -5.76 -33.55 -31.00
N GLY A 963 -6.02 -33.20 -29.74
CA GLY A 963 -6.97 -33.88 -28.86
C GLY A 963 -7.53 -32.88 -27.83
N PRO A 964 -8.74 -33.09 -27.27
CA PRO A 964 -9.25 -32.22 -26.23
C PRO A 964 -8.40 -32.34 -24.96
N ILE A 965 -8.06 -31.20 -24.36
CA ILE A 965 -7.30 -31.11 -23.11
C ILE A 965 -8.27 -30.68 -22.02
N ALA A 966 -8.28 -31.38 -20.88
CA ALA A 966 -9.05 -30.97 -19.70
C ALA A 966 -8.20 -30.09 -18.77
N ILE A 967 -8.82 -29.12 -18.10
CA ILE A 967 -8.33 -28.56 -16.84
C ILE A 967 -9.31 -28.97 -15.74
N LEU A 968 -8.80 -29.60 -14.67
CA LEU A 968 -9.62 -30.04 -13.54
C LEU A 968 -10.15 -28.85 -12.71
N PRO A 969 -11.31 -28.99 -12.04
CA PRO A 969 -11.87 -27.95 -11.17
C PRO A 969 -10.88 -27.50 -10.07
N GLY A 970 -10.67 -26.19 -9.95
CA GLY A 970 -9.86 -25.59 -8.89
C GLY A 970 -9.59 -24.11 -9.15
N VAL A 971 -9.01 -23.41 -8.16
CA VAL A 971 -8.53 -22.02 -8.33
C VAL A 971 -7.22 -22.06 -9.11
N MET A 972 -7.24 -21.63 -10.38
CA MET A 972 -6.05 -21.57 -11.24
C MET A 972 -5.19 -20.36 -10.85
N ALA A 973 -3.97 -20.59 -10.37
CA ALA A 973 -3.07 -19.52 -9.92
C ALA A 973 -1.59 -19.85 -10.22
N GLY A 974 -0.70 -18.86 -10.00
CA GLY A 974 0.75 -19.03 -10.05
C GLY A 974 1.33 -19.29 -11.45
N SER A 975 2.61 -19.66 -11.50
CA SER A 975 3.39 -19.74 -12.74
C SER A 975 2.82 -20.71 -13.79
N ALA A 976 2.14 -21.79 -13.37
CA ALA A 976 1.46 -22.71 -14.27
C ALA A 976 0.27 -22.07 -15.00
N SER A 977 -0.58 -21.33 -14.29
CA SER A 977 -1.71 -20.61 -14.89
C SER A 977 -1.24 -19.55 -15.89
N ASN A 978 -0.18 -18.81 -15.52
CA ASN A 978 0.48 -17.83 -16.39
C ASN A 978 1.10 -18.48 -17.64
N PHE A 979 1.83 -19.59 -17.48
CA PHE A 979 2.40 -20.34 -18.59
C PHE A 979 1.31 -20.77 -19.58
N MET A 980 0.19 -21.32 -19.10
CA MET A 980 -0.90 -21.74 -19.98
C MET A 980 -1.56 -20.56 -20.72
N ALA A 981 -1.69 -19.40 -20.07
CA ALA A 981 -2.24 -18.21 -20.71
C ALA A 981 -1.28 -17.65 -21.78
N LEU A 982 -0.03 -17.35 -21.39
CA LEU A 982 1.00 -16.80 -22.27
C LEU A 982 1.24 -17.66 -23.52
N THR A 983 1.28 -18.99 -23.36
CA THR A 983 1.46 -19.95 -24.46
C THR A 983 0.20 -20.17 -25.31
N GLY A 984 -0.96 -19.70 -24.89
CA GLY A 984 -2.25 -19.99 -25.52
C GLY A 984 -2.78 -21.41 -25.26
N LEU A 985 -2.11 -22.22 -24.42
CA LEU A 985 -2.57 -23.56 -24.04
C LEU A 985 -3.90 -23.50 -23.27
N ARG A 986 -4.12 -22.46 -22.45
CA ARG A 986 -5.38 -22.22 -21.73
C ARG A 986 -6.56 -22.14 -22.70
N ALA A 987 -6.40 -21.43 -23.82
CA ALA A 987 -7.42 -21.27 -24.86
C ALA A 987 -7.62 -22.53 -25.73
N LYS A 988 -6.70 -23.52 -25.69
CA LYS A 988 -6.88 -24.85 -26.27
C LYS A 988 -7.49 -25.87 -25.30
N SER A 989 -7.65 -25.52 -24.03
CA SER A 989 -8.07 -26.42 -22.97
C SER A 989 -9.52 -26.15 -22.57
N ILE A 990 -10.23 -27.20 -22.18
CA ILE A 990 -11.61 -27.13 -21.70
C ILE A 990 -11.56 -27.19 -20.16
N PRO A 991 -11.91 -26.10 -19.44
CA PRO A 991 -12.09 -26.17 -18.00
C PRO A 991 -13.31 -27.03 -17.68
N ILE A 992 -13.09 -28.12 -16.95
CA ILE A 992 -14.14 -29.03 -16.51
C ILE A 992 -14.79 -28.43 -15.26
N THR A 993 -16.11 -28.24 -15.28
CA THR A 993 -16.84 -27.85 -14.07
C THR A 993 -17.04 -29.04 -13.13
N ALA A 994 -17.26 -28.79 -11.85
CA ALA A 994 -17.40 -29.86 -10.86
C ALA A 994 -18.52 -30.90 -11.18
N PRO A 995 -19.71 -30.53 -11.69
CA PRO A 995 -20.70 -31.50 -12.17
C PRO A 995 -20.24 -32.31 -13.40
N GLN A 996 -19.41 -31.73 -14.27
CA GLN A 996 -18.88 -32.42 -15.46
C GLN A 996 -17.73 -33.38 -15.13
N LEU A 997 -17.01 -33.15 -14.03
CA LEU A 997 -15.97 -34.05 -13.54
C LEU A 997 -16.55 -35.41 -13.15
N ILE A 998 -17.68 -35.42 -12.44
CA ILE A 998 -18.30 -36.66 -11.95
C ILE A 998 -18.97 -37.44 -13.10
N ASP A 999 -19.59 -36.75 -14.05
CA ASP A 999 -20.28 -37.32 -15.21
C ASP A 999 -19.32 -38.06 -16.16
N PRO A 1000 -19.41 -39.40 -16.31
CA PRO A 1000 -18.52 -40.17 -17.17
C PRO A 1000 -18.74 -39.93 -18.67
N GLN A 1001 -19.84 -39.31 -19.10
CA GLN A 1001 -20.03 -38.91 -20.51
C GLN A 1001 -19.34 -37.57 -20.81
N GLN A 1002 -19.08 -36.76 -19.77
CA GLN A 1002 -18.42 -35.46 -19.90
C GLN A 1002 -16.94 -35.49 -19.54
N PHE A 1003 -16.49 -36.32 -18.59
CA PHE A 1003 -15.07 -36.49 -18.27
C PHE A 1003 -14.65 -37.96 -18.21
N ASN A 1004 -13.87 -38.38 -19.20
CA ASN A 1004 -13.27 -39.72 -19.33
C ASN A 1004 -11.98 -39.65 -20.18
N ALA A 1005 -11.15 -40.68 -20.12
CA ALA A 1005 -9.86 -40.69 -20.83
C ALA A 1005 -10.00 -40.67 -22.37
N GLN A 1006 -11.04 -41.28 -22.94
CA GLN A 1006 -11.28 -41.31 -24.38
C GLN A 1006 -11.57 -39.92 -24.95
N ARG A 1007 -12.29 -39.08 -24.20
CA ARG A 1007 -12.63 -37.70 -24.55
C ARG A 1007 -11.49 -36.73 -24.24
N PHE A 1008 -10.73 -36.99 -23.18
CA PHE A 1008 -9.64 -36.13 -22.70
C PHE A 1008 -8.36 -36.94 -22.42
N PRO A 1009 -7.53 -37.24 -23.43
CA PRO A 1009 -6.30 -38.02 -23.22
C PRO A 1009 -5.29 -37.37 -22.25
N VAL A 1010 -5.40 -36.05 -22.05
CA VAL A 1010 -4.65 -35.27 -21.05
C VAL A 1010 -5.59 -34.43 -20.19
N ALA A 1011 -5.35 -34.43 -18.89
CA ALA A 1011 -5.93 -33.51 -17.91
C ALA A 1011 -4.83 -32.78 -17.12
N PHE A 1012 -4.99 -31.47 -16.94
CA PHE A 1012 -4.12 -30.64 -16.09
C PHE A 1012 -4.79 -30.34 -14.75
N TYR A 1013 -3.99 -30.35 -13.68
CA TYR A 1013 -4.34 -29.75 -12.40
C TYR A 1013 -3.44 -28.53 -12.13
N LEU A 1014 -4.07 -27.37 -11.90
CA LEU A 1014 -3.41 -26.07 -11.72
C LEU A 1014 -3.69 -25.44 -10.34
N GLY A 1015 -4.36 -26.18 -9.47
CA GLY A 1015 -4.80 -25.71 -8.16
C GLY A 1015 -3.69 -25.69 -7.11
N GLY A 1016 -4.02 -25.18 -5.93
CA GLY A 1016 -3.18 -25.27 -4.74
C GLY A 1016 -3.25 -26.65 -4.07
N GLU A 1017 -3.21 -26.67 -2.74
CA GLU A 1017 -3.32 -27.91 -1.95
C GLU A 1017 -4.76 -28.46 -1.91
N ARG A 1018 -5.75 -27.66 -2.32
CA ARG A 1018 -7.19 -27.96 -2.25
C ARG A 1018 -7.78 -28.40 -3.57
N TYR A 1019 -8.53 -29.51 -3.56
CA TYR A 1019 -9.24 -30.03 -4.73
C TYR A 1019 -10.67 -30.42 -4.40
N ILE A 1020 -11.56 -30.42 -5.40
CA ILE A 1020 -12.96 -30.83 -5.20
C ILE A 1020 -13.02 -32.35 -5.08
N LYS A 1021 -13.36 -32.83 -3.89
CA LYS A 1021 -13.58 -34.24 -3.56
C LYS A 1021 -15.05 -34.66 -3.67
N THR A 1022 -15.98 -33.73 -3.48
CA THR A 1022 -17.41 -34.02 -3.29
C THR A 1022 -18.31 -32.97 -3.96
N VAL A 1023 -19.22 -33.44 -4.80
CA VAL A 1023 -20.14 -32.62 -5.62
C VAL A 1023 -21.60 -32.94 -5.30
N LEU A 1024 -22.01 -34.20 -5.45
CA LEU A 1024 -23.31 -34.76 -5.07
C LEU A 1024 -23.15 -35.77 -3.93
N GLU A 1025 -22.23 -36.74 -4.10
CA GLU A 1025 -21.98 -37.83 -3.16
C GLU A 1025 -20.57 -37.75 -2.55
N THR A 1026 -20.40 -38.27 -1.34
CA THR A 1026 -19.14 -38.09 -0.59
C THR A 1026 -18.00 -38.89 -1.22
N GLY A 1027 -17.14 -38.19 -1.96
CA GLY A 1027 -15.98 -38.75 -2.67
C GLY A 1027 -16.19 -38.94 -4.18
N ASP A 1028 -17.31 -38.51 -4.76
CA ASP A 1028 -17.63 -38.72 -6.17
C ASP A 1028 -16.59 -38.13 -7.15
N ALA A 1029 -16.17 -36.88 -6.95
CA ALA A 1029 -15.15 -36.21 -7.76
C ALA A 1029 -13.76 -36.82 -7.57
N GLN A 1030 -13.44 -37.29 -6.36
CA GLN A 1030 -12.23 -38.08 -6.12
C GLN A 1030 -12.27 -39.41 -6.88
N ALA A 1031 -13.39 -40.13 -6.82
CA ALA A 1031 -13.59 -41.38 -7.57
C ALA A 1031 -13.53 -41.16 -9.08
N ALA A 1032 -14.01 -40.02 -9.59
CA ALA A 1032 -13.93 -39.66 -11.00
C ALA A 1032 -12.49 -39.41 -11.49
N ILE A 1033 -11.62 -38.79 -10.69
CA ILE A 1033 -10.20 -38.63 -11.04
C ILE A 1033 -9.46 -39.99 -11.03
N ILE A 1034 -9.81 -40.87 -10.08
CA ILE A 1034 -9.27 -42.24 -10.03
C ILE A 1034 -9.74 -43.07 -11.24
N ARG A 1035 -11.04 -42.99 -11.58
CA ARG A 1035 -11.65 -43.59 -12.78
C ARG A 1035 -10.92 -43.13 -14.06
N TYR A 1036 -10.72 -41.83 -14.21
CA TYR A 1036 -10.01 -41.23 -15.35
C TYR A 1036 -8.60 -41.81 -15.55
N LEU A 1037 -7.85 -42.04 -14.47
CA LEU A 1037 -6.56 -42.71 -14.54
C LEU A 1037 -6.73 -44.19 -14.92
N ALA A 1038 -7.66 -44.92 -14.30
CA ALA A 1038 -7.93 -46.33 -14.61
C ALA A 1038 -8.40 -46.58 -16.06
N GLU A 1039 -9.01 -45.58 -16.70
CA GLU A 1039 -9.38 -45.57 -18.12
C GLU A 1039 -8.18 -45.34 -19.07
N GLY A 1040 -6.97 -45.09 -18.55
CA GLY A 1040 -5.75 -44.82 -19.32
C GLY A 1040 -5.38 -43.34 -19.48
N GLY A 1041 -6.06 -42.43 -18.78
CA GLY A 1041 -5.85 -40.99 -18.87
C GLY A 1041 -4.49 -40.51 -18.34
N THR A 1042 -4.06 -39.33 -18.81
CA THR A 1042 -2.79 -38.70 -18.41
C THR A 1042 -3.04 -37.47 -17.54
N LEU A 1043 -2.72 -37.56 -16.24
CA LEU A 1043 -2.82 -36.42 -15.31
C LEU A 1043 -1.48 -35.70 -15.18
N ILE A 1044 -1.47 -34.38 -15.43
CA ILE A 1044 -0.31 -33.52 -15.25
C ILE A 1044 -0.59 -32.57 -14.08
N VAL A 1045 0.26 -32.60 -13.05
CA VAL A 1045 0.12 -31.77 -11.87
C VAL A 1045 1.12 -30.61 -11.93
N LEU A 1046 0.60 -29.42 -12.22
CA LEU A 1046 1.33 -28.15 -12.22
C LEU A 1046 0.70 -27.22 -11.17
N GLY A 1047 0.75 -27.66 -9.90
CA GLY A 1047 0.07 -26.95 -8.81
C GLY A 1047 0.74 -25.63 -8.41
N SER A 1048 0.10 -24.89 -7.50
CA SER A 1048 0.53 -23.55 -7.05
C SER A 1048 0.82 -23.43 -5.54
N GLN A 1049 0.78 -24.54 -4.79
CA GLN A 1049 1.10 -24.63 -3.35
C GLN A 1049 1.73 -26.02 -3.06
N PRO A 1050 2.63 -26.15 -2.07
CA PRO A 1050 3.66 -27.21 -2.09
C PRO A 1050 3.14 -28.64 -2.08
N TYR A 1051 1.99 -28.95 -1.48
CA TYR A 1051 1.35 -30.27 -1.53
C TYR A 1051 0.03 -30.25 -2.34
N PRO A 1052 0.08 -30.30 -3.68
CA PRO A 1052 -1.11 -30.38 -4.52
C PRO A 1052 -2.04 -31.54 -4.14
N LEU A 1053 -3.35 -31.37 -4.32
CA LEU A 1053 -4.37 -32.42 -4.15
C LEU A 1053 -4.38 -33.07 -2.73
N PHE A 1054 -4.08 -32.29 -1.68
CA PHE A 1054 -3.99 -32.74 -0.29
C PHE A 1054 -5.28 -32.58 0.53
N TYR A 1055 -6.01 -31.47 0.38
CA TYR A 1055 -7.29 -31.20 1.07
C TYR A 1055 -8.47 -31.47 0.14
N GLY A 1056 -9.40 -32.33 0.56
CA GLY A 1056 -10.55 -32.75 -0.24
C GLY A 1056 -11.81 -31.95 0.07
N ASP A 1057 -11.98 -30.81 -0.60
CA ASP A 1057 -13.06 -29.84 -0.38
C ASP A 1057 -14.40 -30.25 -1.02
N ARG A 1058 -15.49 -29.62 -0.56
CA ARG A 1058 -16.83 -29.72 -1.16
C ARG A 1058 -17.07 -28.59 -2.16
N ILE A 1059 -17.92 -28.83 -3.17
CA ILE A 1059 -18.28 -27.83 -4.21
C ILE A 1059 -18.80 -26.49 -3.65
N ASN A 1060 -19.40 -26.48 -2.44
CA ASN A 1060 -19.88 -25.28 -1.76
C ASN A 1060 -18.78 -24.47 -1.03
N GLY A 1061 -17.50 -24.76 -1.26
CA GLY A 1061 -16.38 -24.06 -0.62
C GLY A 1061 -16.11 -24.49 0.84
N GLN A 1062 -16.84 -25.47 1.38
CA GLN A 1062 -16.52 -26.03 2.70
C GLN A 1062 -15.18 -26.75 2.64
N THR A 1063 -14.22 -26.25 3.43
CA THR A 1063 -12.89 -26.84 3.61
C THR A 1063 -13.00 -28.27 4.12
N GLY A 1064 -12.40 -29.21 3.40
CA GLY A 1064 -12.27 -30.59 3.83
C GLY A 1064 -11.07 -30.80 4.77
N PRO A 1065 -11.08 -31.87 5.57
CA PRO A 1065 -9.87 -32.32 6.27
C PRO A 1065 -8.80 -32.80 5.25
N PRO A 1066 -7.54 -32.98 5.70
CA PRO A 1066 -6.52 -33.70 4.94
C PRO A 1066 -7.05 -35.02 4.39
N ASP A 1067 -6.99 -35.20 3.07
CA ASP A 1067 -7.41 -36.41 2.37
C ASP A 1067 -6.63 -36.60 1.05
N PRO A 1068 -5.30 -36.81 1.13
CA PRO A 1068 -4.39 -36.70 -0.01
C PRO A 1068 -4.68 -37.71 -1.12
N LEU A 1069 -4.97 -37.19 -2.31
CA LEU A 1069 -5.35 -38.00 -3.46
C LEU A 1069 -4.23 -38.96 -3.90
N PHE A 1070 -2.97 -38.50 -3.89
CA PHE A 1070 -1.82 -39.29 -4.35
C PHE A 1070 -1.63 -40.59 -3.56
N ALA A 1071 -1.90 -40.57 -2.24
CA ALA A 1071 -1.83 -41.77 -1.41
C ALA A 1071 -2.86 -42.84 -1.85
N LYS A 1072 -4.06 -42.43 -2.29
CA LYS A 1072 -5.13 -43.35 -2.71
C LYS A 1072 -4.91 -44.00 -4.08
N ILE A 1073 -4.06 -43.40 -4.91
CA ILE A 1073 -3.62 -44.00 -6.20
C ILE A 1073 -2.31 -44.79 -6.07
N GLY A 1074 -1.80 -45.01 -4.86
CA GLY A 1074 -0.58 -45.80 -4.62
C GLY A 1074 0.73 -45.02 -4.81
N LEU A 1075 0.70 -43.70 -4.63
CA LEU A 1075 1.84 -42.79 -4.82
C LEU A 1075 1.96 -41.82 -3.62
N PRO A 1076 2.44 -42.25 -2.45
CA PRO A 1076 2.61 -41.35 -1.31
C PRO A 1076 3.76 -40.35 -1.56
N LEU A 1077 3.44 -39.05 -1.69
CA LEU A 1077 4.45 -38.00 -1.57
C LEU A 1077 4.94 -37.93 -0.12
N SER A 1078 6.25 -37.73 0.05
CA SER A 1078 6.87 -37.51 1.36
C SER A 1078 7.04 -36.02 1.66
N MET A 1079 6.88 -35.64 2.93
CA MET A 1079 7.25 -34.32 3.44
C MET A 1079 8.73 -34.36 3.80
N ALA A 1080 9.60 -34.13 2.83
CA ALA A 1080 11.05 -34.28 3.01
C ALA A 1080 11.63 -33.26 4.01
N PHE A 1081 11.09 -32.04 4.04
CA PHE A 1081 11.32 -31.03 5.06
C PHE A 1081 10.31 -29.88 4.97
N GLU A 1082 10.01 -29.24 6.12
CA GLU A 1082 9.27 -27.97 6.18
C GLU A 1082 10.18 -26.73 6.09
N THR A 1083 11.49 -26.91 6.13
CA THR A 1083 12.48 -25.83 6.05
C THR A 1083 13.74 -26.36 5.36
N ALA A 1084 14.20 -25.68 4.32
CA ALA A 1084 15.29 -26.16 3.47
C ALA A 1084 16.66 -26.10 4.16
N PRO A 1085 17.46 -27.18 4.14
CA PRO A 1085 18.90 -27.14 4.39
C PRO A 1085 19.65 -26.12 3.51
N THR A 1086 20.72 -25.53 4.02
CA THR A 1086 21.42 -24.39 3.41
C THR A 1086 22.36 -24.74 2.25
N THR A 1087 22.34 -25.99 1.76
CA THR A 1087 23.32 -26.53 0.79
C THR A 1087 22.67 -27.38 -0.31
N LEU A 1088 21.37 -27.19 -0.56
CA LEU A 1088 20.63 -27.94 -1.57
C LEU A 1088 20.92 -27.51 -3.01
N HIS A 1089 20.81 -28.47 -3.92
CA HIS A 1089 20.78 -28.28 -5.37
C HIS A 1089 19.84 -29.29 -6.04
N MET A 1090 19.43 -28.99 -7.28
CA MET A 1090 18.57 -29.84 -8.09
C MET A 1090 19.42 -30.58 -9.14
N LEU A 1091 19.16 -31.87 -9.32
CA LEU A 1091 19.82 -32.71 -10.32
C LEU A 1091 18.79 -33.22 -11.33
N ARG A 1092 19.05 -33.03 -12.62
CA ARG A 1092 18.30 -33.68 -13.70
C ARG A 1092 18.70 -35.16 -13.74
N ALA A 1093 17.73 -36.06 -13.70
CA ALA A 1093 18.01 -37.48 -13.81
C ALA A 1093 18.65 -37.82 -15.18
N PRO A 1094 19.60 -38.78 -15.25
CA PRO A 1094 20.14 -39.26 -16.51
C PRO A 1094 19.09 -40.06 -17.30
N ASP A 1095 19.33 -40.20 -18.60
CA ASP A 1095 18.64 -41.07 -19.58
C ASP A 1095 17.13 -40.89 -19.79
N GLN A 1096 16.41 -40.20 -18.89
CA GLN A 1096 15.03 -39.78 -19.10
C GLN A 1096 14.89 -38.86 -20.33
N GLN A 1097 13.71 -38.89 -20.96
CA GLN A 1097 13.43 -38.27 -22.27
C GLN A 1097 12.34 -37.17 -22.19
N ILE A 1098 12.06 -36.64 -21.00
CA ILE A 1098 11.01 -35.64 -20.77
C ILE A 1098 11.63 -34.25 -20.60
N MET A 1099 12.41 -34.07 -19.53
CA MET A 1099 13.00 -32.78 -19.14
C MET A 1099 14.39 -32.63 -19.76
N GLN A 1100 14.48 -32.10 -20.99
CA GLN A 1100 15.74 -31.97 -21.74
C GLN A 1100 16.31 -30.54 -21.70
N ALA A 1101 15.47 -29.51 -21.59
CA ALA A 1101 15.87 -28.11 -21.69
C ALA A 1101 16.52 -27.55 -20.40
N VAL A 1102 16.46 -28.29 -19.29
CA VAL A 1102 17.14 -27.93 -18.02
C VAL A 1102 18.57 -28.48 -17.96
N PRO A 1103 19.50 -27.77 -17.29
CA PRO A 1103 20.86 -28.27 -17.04
C PRO A 1103 20.89 -29.56 -16.21
N GLU A 1104 22.02 -30.26 -16.22
CA GLU A 1104 22.24 -31.49 -15.43
C GLU A 1104 22.23 -31.24 -13.93
N SER A 1105 22.73 -30.08 -13.49
CA SER A 1105 22.67 -29.59 -12.12
C SER A 1105 22.36 -28.10 -12.13
N PHE A 1106 21.49 -27.65 -11.21
CA PHE A 1106 21.16 -26.24 -11.03
C PHE A 1106 20.81 -25.92 -9.56
N PRO A 1107 20.89 -24.65 -9.12
CA PRO A 1107 20.61 -24.28 -7.73
C PRO A 1107 19.20 -24.67 -7.28
N PHE A 1108 19.04 -24.96 -5.98
CA PHE A 1108 17.72 -25.12 -5.37
C PHE A 1108 16.88 -23.84 -5.56
N PRO A 1109 15.59 -23.95 -5.92
CA PRO A 1109 14.79 -22.78 -6.28
C PRO A 1109 14.42 -21.93 -5.06
N SER A 1110 14.32 -20.62 -5.28
CA SER A 1110 13.67 -19.68 -4.36
C SER A 1110 12.15 -19.77 -4.48
N GLY A 1111 11.43 -19.65 -3.36
CA GLY A 1111 9.97 -19.74 -3.28
C GLY A 1111 9.57 -20.43 -1.97
N ASP A 1112 8.47 -21.17 -1.97
CA ASP A 1112 8.09 -21.99 -0.81
C ASP A 1112 9.11 -23.14 -0.61
N PRO A 1113 9.84 -23.21 0.51
CA PRO A 1113 10.89 -24.19 0.71
C PRO A 1113 10.37 -25.59 1.08
N ARG A 1114 9.06 -25.78 1.28
CA ARG A 1114 8.49 -27.04 1.79
C ARG A 1114 8.47 -28.12 0.71
N LEU A 1115 9.47 -28.99 0.71
CA LEU A 1115 9.62 -30.03 -0.31
C LEU A 1115 8.57 -31.14 -0.14
N ARG A 1116 7.88 -31.45 -1.24
CA ARG A 1116 7.02 -32.63 -1.41
C ARG A 1116 7.55 -33.46 -2.57
N ALA A 1117 8.17 -34.59 -2.24
CA ALA A 1117 8.94 -35.41 -3.16
C ALA A 1117 8.64 -36.90 -2.97
N THR A 1118 8.84 -37.70 -4.03
CA THR A 1118 8.70 -39.17 -3.94
C THR A 1118 10.05 -39.83 -3.70
N THR A 1119 10.08 -40.78 -2.76
CA THR A 1119 11.23 -41.67 -2.58
C THR A 1119 11.00 -42.94 -3.41
N ARG A 1120 11.93 -43.28 -4.30
CA ARG A 1120 11.78 -44.38 -5.28
C ARG A 1120 11.45 -45.74 -4.64
N ALA A 1121 11.97 -46.00 -3.44
CA ALA A 1121 11.70 -47.21 -2.67
C ALA A 1121 10.26 -47.34 -2.11
N LEU A 1122 9.44 -46.29 -2.22
CA LEU A 1122 8.02 -46.28 -1.84
C LEU A 1122 7.08 -46.52 -3.02
N VAL A 1123 7.61 -46.67 -4.23
CA VAL A 1123 6.83 -46.93 -5.45
C VAL A 1123 6.78 -48.43 -5.71
N ASP A 1124 5.59 -48.98 -5.94
CA ASP A 1124 5.42 -50.40 -6.25
C ASP A 1124 6.17 -50.79 -7.54
N PRO A 1125 7.01 -51.84 -7.55
CA PRO A 1125 7.78 -52.29 -8.71
C PRO A 1125 6.95 -52.66 -9.96
N ALA A 1126 5.63 -52.87 -9.83
CA ALA A 1126 4.74 -53.05 -10.97
C ALA A 1126 4.49 -51.75 -11.77
N ASN A 1127 4.82 -50.59 -11.22
CA ASN A 1127 4.62 -49.28 -11.86
C ASN A 1127 5.88 -48.84 -12.63
N ARG A 1128 5.71 -48.30 -13.84
CA ARG A 1128 6.84 -47.76 -14.63
C ARG A 1128 7.18 -46.34 -14.17
N TYR A 1129 7.96 -46.24 -13.10
CA TYR A 1129 8.45 -44.97 -12.56
C TYR A 1129 9.63 -44.41 -13.38
N THR A 1130 9.74 -43.10 -13.51
CA THR A 1130 10.87 -42.41 -14.14
C THR A 1130 11.17 -41.11 -13.39
N PRO A 1131 12.29 -41.01 -12.65
CA PRO A 1131 12.71 -39.77 -12.02
C PRO A 1131 13.07 -38.73 -13.09
N LEU A 1132 12.80 -37.45 -12.84
CA LEU A 1132 13.12 -36.36 -13.76
C LEU A 1132 14.04 -35.32 -13.12
N ILE A 1133 13.69 -34.87 -11.91
CA ILE A 1133 14.49 -33.91 -11.13
C ILE A 1133 14.52 -34.36 -9.66
N SER A 1134 15.71 -34.60 -9.13
CA SER A 1134 15.96 -35.01 -7.73
C SER A 1134 16.60 -33.88 -6.92
N VAL A 1135 16.49 -33.94 -5.59
CA VAL A 1135 17.06 -32.93 -4.69
C VAL A 1135 18.18 -33.53 -3.84
N GLN A 1136 19.36 -32.90 -3.85
CA GLN A 1136 20.50 -33.33 -3.03
C GLN A 1136 21.14 -32.18 -2.26
N ASP A 1137 21.78 -32.48 -1.13
CA ASP A 1137 22.69 -31.54 -0.47
C ASP A 1137 24.15 -31.70 -0.95
N ALA A 1138 25.02 -30.78 -0.52
CA ALA A 1138 26.45 -30.80 -0.86
C ALA A 1138 27.24 -32.02 -0.33
N HIS A 1139 26.61 -32.94 0.39
CA HIS A 1139 27.19 -34.22 0.81
C HIS A 1139 26.62 -35.42 0.01
N GLY A 1140 25.80 -35.17 -1.01
CA GLY A 1140 25.22 -36.21 -1.87
C GLY A 1140 24.06 -36.98 -1.25
N LYS A 1141 23.49 -36.49 -0.13
CA LYS A 1141 22.30 -37.09 0.46
C LYS A 1141 21.08 -36.75 -0.40
N ASP A 1142 20.34 -37.80 -0.79
CA ASP A 1142 19.09 -37.70 -1.54
C ASP A 1142 17.91 -37.32 -0.63
N TYR A 1143 17.10 -36.36 -1.07
CA TYR A 1143 15.84 -35.92 -0.44
C TYR A 1143 14.61 -36.29 -1.28
N GLY A 1144 14.80 -37.04 -2.37
CA GLY A 1144 13.74 -37.56 -3.24
C GLY A 1144 13.57 -36.80 -4.55
N ASP A 1145 12.67 -37.31 -5.39
CA ASP A 1145 12.34 -36.74 -6.68
C ASP A 1145 11.28 -35.63 -6.54
N ALA A 1146 11.69 -34.39 -6.84
CA ALA A 1146 10.83 -33.22 -6.91
C ALA A 1146 10.05 -33.13 -8.24
N ALA A 1147 10.50 -33.82 -9.28
CA ALA A 1147 9.71 -34.07 -10.48
C ALA A 1147 9.91 -35.49 -10.97
N PHE A 1148 8.83 -36.17 -11.36
CA PHE A 1148 8.84 -37.55 -11.82
C PHE A 1148 7.63 -37.88 -12.70
N TYR A 1149 7.77 -38.93 -13.50
CA TYR A 1149 6.70 -39.56 -14.28
C TYR A 1149 6.43 -40.98 -13.76
N ILE A 1150 5.18 -41.44 -13.84
CA ILE A 1150 4.78 -42.80 -13.47
C ILE A 1150 3.65 -43.32 -14.37
N GLU A 1151 3.74 -44.59 -14.75
CA GLU A 1151 2.61 -45.37 -15.28
C GLU A 1151 2.20 -46.43 -14.27
N PHE A 1152 0.91 -46.49 -13.95
CA PHE A 1152 0.39 -47.39 -12.93
C PHE A 1152 0.15 -48.79 -13.52
N GLY A 1153 0.96 -49.79 -13.13
CA GLY A 1153 0.73 -51.20 -13.46
C GLY A 1153 -0.12 -51.95 -12.42
N THR A 1154 -0.32 -51.33 -11.24
CA THR A 1154 -1.11 -51.86 -10.12
C THR A 1154 -1.95 -50.77 -9.44
N GLY A 1155 -2.77 -51.15 -8.46
CA GLY A 1155 -3.58 -50.24 -7.65
C GLY A 1155 -4.79 -49.62 -8.37
N PRO A 1156 -5.51 -48.70 -7.70
CA PRO A 1156 -6.77 -48.13 -8.22
C PRO A 1156 -6.64 -47.28 -9.49
N ALA A 1157 -5.43 -46.82 -9.82
CA ALA A 1157 -5.15 -46.00 -11.00
C ALA A 1157 -4.55 -46.80 -12.18
N LYS A 1158 -4.52 -48.14 -12.09
CA LYS A 1158 -3.88 -49.03 -13.07
C LYS A 1158 -4.30 -48.72 -14.52
N GLY A 1159 -3.31 -48.55 -15.40
CA GLY A 1159 -3.46 -48.11 -16.79
C GLY A 1159 -3.16 -46.62 -16.98
N GLY A 1160 -3.32 -45.81 -15.94
CA GLY A 1160 -3.14 -44.38 -15.97
C GLY A 1160 -1.68 -43.92 -15.98
N LYS A 1161 -1.50 -42.68 -16.44
CA LYS A 1161 -0.21 -42.01 -16.61
C LYS A 1161 -0.22 -40.73 -15.75
N LEU A 1162 0.84 -40.44 -15.00
CA LEU A 1162 0.92 -39.25 -14.16
C LEU A 1162 2.29 -38.57 -14.24
N LEU A 1163 2.28 -37.25 -14.42
CA LEU A 1163 3.47 -36.39 -14.40
C LEU A 1163 3.33 -35.39 -13.24
N TYR A 1164 4.19 -35.51 -12.22
CA TYR A 1164 4.22 -34.63 -11.06
C TYR A 1164 5.41 -33.69 -11.11
N ILE A 1165 5.19 -32.43 -10.77
CA ILE A 1165 6.23 -31.42 -10.60
C ILE A 1165 5.93 -30.62 -9.32
N TRP A 1166 6.86 -30.60 -8.37
CA TRP A 1166 6.78 -29.82 -7.15
C TRP A 1166 6.69 -28.31 -7.48
N PRO A 1167 5.67 -27.57 -7.01
CA PRO A 1167 5.38 -26.21 -7.49
C PRO A 1167 6.53 -25.20 -7.47
N THR A 1168 7.42 -25.24 -6.48
CA THR A 1168 8.56 -24.31 -6.40
C THR A 1168 9.57 -24.48 -7.56
N LEU A 1169 9.56 -25.60 -8.29
CA LEU A 1169 10.28 -25.73 -9.57
C LEU A 1169 9.64 -24.89 -10.69
N LEU A 1170 8.33 -24.68 -10.67
CA LEU A 1170 7.57 -23.94 -11.68
C LEU A 1170 7.78 -22.43 -11.55
N ASP A 1171 7.96 -21.94 -10.32
CA ASP A 1171 8.31 -20.55 -10.00
C ASP A 1171 9.83 -20.25 -10.17
N SER A 1172 10.64 -21.28 -10.40
CA SER A 1172 12.09 -21.16 -10.57
C SER A 1172 12.50 -20.50 -11.91
N PRO A 1173 13.75 -20.01 -12.04
CA PRO A 1173 14.30 -19.55 -13.33
C PRO A 1173 14.26 -20.60 -14.46
N GLN A 1174 14.13 -21.89 -14.14
CA GLN A 1174 13.97 -22.98 -15.11
C GLN A 1174 12.49 -23.37 -15.37
N GLY A 1175 11.53 -22.86 -14.59
CA GLY A 1175 10.14 -23.32 -14.57
C GLY A 1175 9.44 -23.29 -15.93
N ASN A 1176 9.64 -22.23 -16.73
CA ASN A 1176 9.10 -22.13 -18.09
C ASN A 1176 9.64 -23.22 -19.05
N LYS A 1177 10.86 -23.71 -18.82
CA LYS A 1177 11.43 -24.83 -19.58
C LYS A 1177 10.84 -26.16 -19.13
N ILE A 1178 10.76 -26.36 -17.81
CA ILE A 1178 10.17 -27.54 -17.18
C ILE A 1178 8.71 -27.72 -17.63
N MET A 1179 7.92 -26.64 -17.68
CA MET A 1179 6.55 -26.65 -18.19
C MET A 1179 6.47 -26.85 -19.71
N GLY A 1180 7.38 -26.23 -20.48
CA GLY A 1180 7.49 -26.44 -21.93
C GLY A 1180 7.75 -27.89 -22.30
N ASP A 1181 8.76 -28.50 -21.67
CA ASP A 1181 9.12 -29.91 -21.83
C ASP A 1181 7.98 -30.84 -21.39
N ALA A 1182 7.39 -30.61 -20.22
CA ALA A 1182 6.27 -31.41 -19.70
C ALA A 1182 5.06 -31.45 -20.66
N VAL A 1183 4.66 -30.28 -21.18
CA VAL A 1183 3.50 -30.18 -22.08
C VAL A 1183 3.84 -30.70 -23.48
N ALA A 1184 5.02 -30.39 -24.02
CA ALA A 1184 5.45 -30.91 -25.32
C ALA A 1184 5.54 -32.44 -25.31
N TRP A 1185 6.06 -33.02 -24.22
CA TRP A 1185 6.09 -34.47 -24.03
C TRP A 1185 4.67 -35.04 -23.93
N ALA A 1186 3.79 -34.50 -23.08
CA ALA A 1186 2.47 -35.08 -22.85
C ALA A 1186 1.57 -35.01 -24.10
N LEU A 1187 1.53 -33.86 -24.79
CA LEU A 1187 0.73 -33.70 -26.02
C LEU A 1187 1.27 -34.53 -27.20
N LYS A 1188 2.50 -35.04 -27.12
CA LYS A 1188 3.06 -35.99 -28.09
C LYS A 1188 2.71 -37.45 -27.75
N HIS A 1189 2.65 -37.82 -26.48
CA HIS A 1189 2.51 -39.23 -26.05
C HIS A 1189 1.11 -39.62 -25.54
N ALA A 1190 0.16 -38.67 -25.47
CA ALA A 1190 -1.24 -38.95 -25.16
C ALA A 1190 -2.09 -39.33 -26.39
N ALA A 1191 -1.52 -39.38 -27.60
CA ALA A 1191 -2.20 -39.79 -28.82
C ALA A 1191 -2.19 -41.32 -29.07
N HIS A 1192 -1.75 -42.10 -28.07
CA HIS A 1192 -1.53 -43.55 -28.10
C HIS A 1192 -1.98 -44.23 -26.79
#